data_AF-R7TU41-F1
#
_entry.id   AF-R7TU41-F1
#
_cell.length_a   1.000
_cell.length_b   1.000
_cell.length_c   1.000
_cell.angle_alpha   90.00
_cell.angle_beta   90.00
_cell.angle_gamma   90.00
#
_symmetry.space_group_name_H-M   'P 1'
#
loop_
_entity.id
_entity.type
_entity.pdbx_description
1 polymer ?
#
loop_
_entity_poly.entity_id
_entity_poly.type
_entity_poly.pdbx_seq_one_letter_code
_entity_poly.pdbx_strand_id
1 'polypeptide(L)'
;MGSPGCGKTTVGRILGQRLGLPVIDVDNDHLERQWGGSVANKLAEWGDDRFVEEEGKALQSLVASGSVISLTGSNPLHKEAMRHIKQNGILVFLNVANNDILQRLNEMKVNRIVQQSSGITMASLLAQRQKHYELDYDLRVLCPTGSTPEDITDKIVDGITRLDNHSGYCSTRGGAPNVSFNEAILQGLAPDGGLYVPVDDLPSFSLGELELLCDMTYPERALRILERLLHPLDVHPSELYRMVQQAYSAQNFASESVFPLVQLGQDSNQFVVEMFHGPTASFKDGPLQLLPLLFQHAIEQSGSDKKYLILVATSGDTGSAVLSGFGRNTGLNNTKVVVFYPDNGVSSIQRAQMLSATGQNAYVYGIKGDFDYCQTTIKEIFNNIELTSSWREKYSIELSAANSINWGRLVSQIACHISSYAEMVKHGHITMGRKVDVCIPTGNFGNVLSACYAKKMGVPFNKFICASNKNKVLTDFIHTGIYDISNRHLCQTTSPAIDILKSSNLERYLYDVTNRNTSQVKEWFETLDTSEEFSVPKEVLDAIQEDFVADYAEEDESTWAMKDTYFEQNYLLDPHTAVAKVVADRYQGQRNTPLVICGTAHYAKFPEALQGAIDTHNRERPADDVASQFSTLEQMGSHPAMHERLKNDVVKVDQMTCDVIEADQKMIVQTVEKIAQKWSSGFEQ
;
A
#
# COMPACT_ATOMS: atom_id res chain seq x y z
N MET A 1 -22.37 14.98 -8.66
CA MET A 1 -21.55 16.21 -8.74
C MET A 1 -20.35 16.03 -9.67
N GLY A 2 -19.59 17.11 -9.91
CA GLY A 2 -18.39 17.12 -10.75
C GLY A 2 -18.28 18.41 -11.57
N SER A 3 -17.14 18.57 -12.26
CA SER A 3 -16.84 19.78 -13.04
C SER A 3 -17.88 20.09 -14.13
N PRO A 4 -18.10 21.37 -14.53
CA PRO A 4 -18.81 21.70 -15.78
C PRO A 4 -18.33 20.83 -16.95
N GLY A 5 -19.24 20.32 -17.79
CA GLY A 5 -18.88 19.46 -18.93
C GLY A 5 -18.66 17.97 -18.59
N CYS A 6 -18.69 17.55 -17.32
CA CYS A 6 -18.51 16.14 -16.98
C CYS A 6 -19.74 15.23 -17.26
N GLY A 7 -20.88 15.79 -17.68
CA GLY A 7 -22.06 15.03 -18.09
C GLY A 7 -23.14 14.79 -17.02
N LYS A 8 -23.07 15.49 -15.87
CA LYS A 8 -23.99 15.33 -14.72
C LYS A 8 -25.47 15.24 -15.13
N THR A 9 -25.97 16.22 -15.86
CA THR A 9 -27.38 16.32 -16.26
C THR A 9 -27.83 15.12 -17.10
N THR A 10 -27.00 14.70 -18.07
CA THR A 10 -27.32 13.57 -18.95
C THR A 10 -27.31 12.26 -18.16
N VAL A 11 -26.24 12.02 -17.40
CA VAL A 11 -26.10 10.83 -16.56
C VAL A 11 -27.19 10.75 -15.49
N GLY A 12 -27.55 11.89 -14.88
CA GLY A 12 -28.61 11.99 -13.87
C GLY A 12 -29.98 11.63 -14.43
N ARG A 13 -30.29 12.04 -15.68
CA ARG A 13 -31.54 11.66 -16.36
C ARG A 13 -31.64 10.15 -16.61
N ILE A 14 -30.56 9.55 -17.13
CA ILE A 14 -30.51 8.11 -17.40
C ILE A 14 -30.58 7.32 -16.08
N LEU A 15 -29.85 7.76 -15.05
CA LEU A 15 -29.87 7.14 -13.73
C LEU A 15 -31.28 7.19 -13.11
N GLY A 16 -31.96 8.34 -13.17
CA GLY A 16 -33.34 8.46 -12.68
C GLY A 16 -34.30 7.52 -13.41
N GLN A 17 -34.16 7.37 -14.73
CA GLN A 17 -34.94 6.39 -15.49
C GLN A 17 -34.65 4.95 -15.06
N ARG A 18 -33.38 4.57 -14.87
CA ARG A 18 -33.00 3.21 -14.44
C ARG A 18 -33.48 2.88 -13.03
N LEU A 19 -33.41 3.84 -12.11
CA LEU A 19 -33.84 3.67 -10.73
C LEU A 19 -35.34 3.91 -10.51
N GLY A 20 -36.06 4.41 -11.52
CA GLY A 20 -37.47 4.81 -11.39
C GLY A 20 -37.68 6.02 -10.47
N LEU A 21 -36.69 6.91 -10.37
CA LEU A 21 -36.69 8.07 -9.49
C LEU A 21 -36.85 9.39 -10.26
N PRO A 22 -37.54 10.41 -9.69
CA PRO A 22 -37.54 11.76 -10.23
C PRO A 22 -36.13 12.34 -10.36
N VAL A 23 -35.95 13.22 -11.34
CA VAL A 23 -34.65 13.88 -11.62
C VAL A 23 -34.82 15.38 -11.46
N ILE A 24 -33.87 16.00 -10.76
CA ILE A 24 -33.81 17.44 -10.57
C ILE A 24 -32.45 17.93 -11.07
N ASP A 25 -32.45 18.80 -12.07
CA ASP A 25 -31.26 19.54 -12.46
C ASP A 25 -31.22 20.88 -11.72
N VAL A 26 -30.22 21.10 -10.86
CA VAL A 26 -30.21 22.29 -9.98
C VAL A 26 -30.22 23.58 -10.79
N ASP A 27 -29.46 23.64 -11.90
CA ASP A 27 -29.43 24.81 -12.77
C ASP A 27 -30.84 25.09 -13.34
N ASN A 28 -31.41 24.14 -14.09
CA ASN A 28 -32.62 24.36 -14.87
C ASN A 28 -33.93 24.28 -14.08
N ASP A 29 -34.04 23.33 -13.15
CA ASP A 29 -35.29 23.01 -12.47
C ASP A 29 -35.48 23.77 -11.14
N HIS A 30 -34.39 24.30 -10.57
CA HIS A 30 -34.40 24.98 -9.28
C HIS A 30 -33.95 26.44 -9.38
N LEU A 31 -32.70 26.71 -9.79
CA LEU A 31 -32.13 28.05 -9.79
C LEU A 31 -32.84 29.00 -10.76
N GLU A 32 -33.02 28.61 -12.03
CA GLU A 32 -33.65 29.50 -13.02
C GLU A 32 -35.09 29.85 -12.65
N ARG A 33 -35.82 28.90 -12.05
CA ARG A 33 -37.19 29.13 -11.55
C ARG A 33 -37.21 30.06 -10.35
N GLN A 34 -36.28 29.88 -9.41
CA GLN A 34 -36.20 30.69 -8.19
C GLN A 34 -35.72 32.12 -8.47
N TRP A 35 -34.78 32.29 -9.41
CA TRP A 35 -34.16 33.58 -9.70
C TRP A 35 -34.84 34.37 -10.83
N GLY A 36 -35.76 33.74 -11.57
CA GLY A 36 -36.52 34.38 -12.65
C GLY A 36 -35.64 34.78 -13.86
N GLY A 37 -34.64 33.97 -14.19
CA GLY A 37 -33.73 34.22 -15.31
C GLY A 37 -32.61 33.19 -15.39
N SER A 38 -31.89 33.15 -16.51
CA SER A 38 -30.85 32.13 -16.74
C SER A 38 -29.68 32.26 -15.77
N VAL A 39 -29.06 31.13 -15.40
CA VAL A 39 -27.88 31.08 -14.53
C VAL A 39 -26.74 31.96 -15.04
N ALA A 40 -26.49 31.97 -16.36
CA ALA A 40 -25.43 32.78 -16.98
C ALA A 40 -25.63 34.29 -16.78
N ASN A 41 -26.86 34.77 -16.90
CA ASN A 41 -27.21 36.18 -16.67
C ASN A 41 -26.99 36.57 -15.20
N LYS A 42 -27.37 35.69 -14.26
CA LYS A 42 -27.15 35.92 -12.82
C LYS A 42 -25.69 35.94 -12.43
N LEU A 43 -24.86 35.07 -13.01
CA LEU A 43 -23.41 35.12 -12.82
C LEU A 43 -22.80 36.44 -13.30
N ALA A 44 -23.25 36.96 -14.44
CA ALA A 44 -22.79 38.25 -14.96
C ALA A 44 -23.26 39.43 -14.08
N GLU A 45 -24.46 39.36 -13.52
CA GLU A 45 -25.05 40.39 -12.65
C GLU A 45 -24.40 40.43 -11.26
N TRP A 46 -24.17 39.27 -10.64
CA TRP A 46 -23.79 39.17 -9.23
C TRP A 46 -22.28 39.05 -9.00
N GLY A 47 -21.52 38.62 -10.01
CA GLY A 47 -20.12 38.26 -9.84
C GLY A 47 -19.95 36.93 -9.09
N ASP A 48 -18.71 36.42 -9.06
CA ASP A 48 -18.44 35.03 -8.70
C ASP A 48 -18.76 34.71 -7.22
N ASP A 49 -18.32 35.53 -6.27
CA ASP A 49 -18.49 35.25 -4.83
C ASP A 49 -19.96 35.25 -4.41
N ARG A 50 -20.72 36.28 -4.82
CA ARG A 50 -22.15 36.37 -4.53
C ARG A 50 -22.92 35.25 -5.24
N PHE A 51 -22.51 34.88 -6.45
CA PHE A 51 -23.15 33.78 -7.17
C PHE A 51 -23.01 32.46 -6.41
N VAL A 52 -21.82 32.10 -5.94
CA VAL A 52 -21.58 30.87 -5.17
C VAL A 52 -22.39 30.86 -3.86
N GLU A 53 -22.48 32.00 -3.18
CA GLU A 53 -23.27 32.14 -1.95
C GLU A 53 -24.79 31.95 -2.19
N GLU A 54 -25.35 32.62 -3.19
CA GLU A 54 -26.78 32.51 -3.51
C GLU A 54 -27.14 31.13 -4.07
N GLU A 55 -26.27 30.54 -4.87
CA GLU A 55 -26.39 29.16 -5.35
C GLU A 55 -26.39 28.16 -4.17
N GLY A 56 -25.48 28.35 -3.21
CA GLY A 56 -25.42 27.54 -2.00
C GLY A 56 -26.66 27.65 -1.12
N LYS A 57 -27.22 28.86 -0.95
CA LYS A 57 -28.49 29.06 -0.23
C LYS A 57 -29.66 28.41 -0.93
N ALA A 58 -29.73 28.53 -2.26
CA ALA A 58 -30.78 27.90 -3.05
C ALA A 58 -30.74 26.37 -2.88
N LEU A 59 -29.55 25.75 -2.97
CA LEU A 59 -29.39 24.31 -2.77
C LEU A 59 -29.79 23.86 -1.36
N GLN A 60 -29.48 24.63 -0.32
CA GLN A 60 -29.90 24.34 1.06
C GLN A 60 -31.42 24.43 1.27
N SER A 61 -32.12 25.17 0.41
CA SER A 61 -33.59 25.26 0.44
C SER A 61 -34.29 24.21 -0.42
N LEU A 62 -33.54 23.38 -1.16
CA LEU A 62 -34.09 22.34 -2.01
C LEU A 62 -34.66 21.21 -1.16
N VAL A 63 -35.96 20.97 -1.26
CA VAL A 63 -36.64 19.85 -0.61
C VAL A 63 -36.99 18.81 -1.65
N ALA A 64 -36.31 17.67 -1.61
CA ALA A 64 -36.55 16.52 -2.47
C ALA A 64 -36.36 15.22 -1.69
N SER A 65 -37.05 14.16 -2.09
CA SER A 65 -36.90 12.82 -1.50
C SER A 65 -36.95 11.77 -2.61
N GLY A 66 -36.16 10.70 -2.46
CA GLY A 66 -36.07 9.62 -3.45
C GLY A 66 -35.82 10.13 -4.86
N SER A 67 -34.91 11.09 -5.03
CA SER A 67 -34.69 11.79 -6.31
C SER A 67 -33.21 11.79 -6.69
N VAL A 68 -32.91 11.77 -7.98
CA VAL A 68 -31.56 11.99 -8.51
C VAL A 68 -31.35 13.48 -8.76
N ILE A 69 -30.36 14.06 -8.07
CA ILE A 69 -30.09 15.50 -8.14
C ILE A 69 -28.77 15.75 -8.88
N SER A 70 -28.84 16.47 -10.00
CA SER A 70 -27.66 16.95 -10.73
C SER A 70 -27.25 18.31 -10.19
N LEU A 71 -26.22 18.32 -9.33
CA LEU A 71 -25.62 19.55 -8.80
C LEU A 71 -24.98 20.39 -9.91
N THR A 72 -24.88 21.70 -9.67
CA THR A 72 -24.16 22.62 -10.55
C THR A 72 -22.66 22.39 -10.48
N GLY A 73 -21.91 23.02 -11.38
CA GLY A 73 -20.44 22.94 -11.38
C GLY A 73 -19.76 23.70 -10.23
N SER A 74 -20.44 24.65 -9.59
CA SER A 74 -19.90 25.48 -8.50
C SER A 74 -20.46 25.13 -7.13
N ASN A 75 -21.49 24.28 -7.01
CA ASN A 75 -21.97 23.82 -5.70
C ASN A 75 -20.85 23.30 -4.78
N PRO A 76 -19.86 22.51 -5.27
CA PRO A 76 -18.76 22.02 -4.42
C PRO A 76 -17.84 23.10 -3.83
N LEU A 77 -17.97 24.35 -4.28
CA LEU A 77 -17.25 25.49 -3.70
C LEU A 77 -17.93 26.03 -2.44
N HIS A 78 -19.20 25.67 -2.19
CA HIS A 78 -19.98 26.16 -1.06
C HIS A 78 -20.12 25.10 0.04
N LYS A 79 -19.26 25.18 1.05
CA LYS A 79 -19.11 24.16 2.11
C LYS A 79 -20.41 23.78 2.82
N GLU A 80 -21.22 24.75 3.24
CA GLU A 80 -22.46 24.46 3.99
C GLU A 80 -23.52 23.78 3.12
N ALA A 81 -23.53 24.05 1.81
CA ALA A 81 -24.48 23.43 0.89
C ALA A 81 -24.08 21.99 0.59
N MET A 82 -22.78 21.72 0.44
CA MET A 82 -22.26 20.36 0.30
C MET A 82 -22.49 19.53 1.56
N ARG A 83 -22.30 20.11 2.75
CA ARG A 83 -22.65 19.47 4.03
C ARG A 83 -24.13 19.12 4.09
N HIS A 84 -25.01 20.04 3.68
CA HIS A 84 -26.45 19.80 3.62
C HIS A 84 -26.79 18.62 2.69
N ILE A 85 -26.25 18.57 1.47
CA ILE A 85 -26.51 17.47 0.54
C ILE A 85 -25.96 16.14 1.06
N LYS A 86 -24.73 16.13 1.58
CA LYS A 86 -24.09 14.93 2.13
C LYS A 86 -24.88 14.32 3.28
N GLN A 87 -25.50 15.13 4.12
CA GLN A 87 -26.32 14.65 5.24
C GLN A 87 -27.65 14.00 4.80
N ASN A 88 -28.10 14.24 3.56
CA ASN A 88 -29.44 13.88 3.10
C ASN A 88 -29.45 12.94 1.89
N GLY A 89 -28.29 12.53 1.36
CA GLY A 89 -28.22 11.61 0.23
C GLY A 89 -26.81 11.14 -0.10
N ILE A 90 -26.71 10.21 -1.05
CA ILE A 90 -25.45 9.66 -1.55
C ILE A 90 -24.86 10.62 -2.58
N LEU A 91 -23.65 11.10 -2.33
CA LEU A 91 -22.96 12.06 -3.17
C LEU A 91 -21.97 11.36 -4.10
N VAL A 92 -22.36 11.31 -5.38
CA VAL A 92 -21.59 10.68 -6.45
C VAL A 92 -20.71 11.70 -7.18
N PHE A 93 -19.41 11.49 -7.25
CA PHE A 93 -18.47 12.29 -8.03
C PHE A 93 -18.14 11.65 -9.39
N LEU A 94 -18.54 12.30 -10.48
CA LEU A 94 -18.11 11.94 -11.84
C LEU A 94 -16.72 12.53 -12.12
N ASN A 95 -15.71 11.67 -12.09
CA ASN A 95 -14.32 12.04 -12.31
C ASN A 95 -13.91 11.79 -13.77
N VAL A 96 -14.01 12.86 -14.57
CA VAL A 96 -13.63 12.91 -15.99
C VAL A 96 -12.27 13.61 -16.11
N ALA A 97 -11.42 13.19 -17.05
CA ALA A 97 -10.14 13.85 -17.32
C ALA A 97 -10.33 15.33 -17.68
N ASN A 98 -9.41 16.19 -17.23
CA ASN A 98 -9.48 17.63 -17.50
C ASN A 98 -9.43 17.94 -19.01
N ASN A 99 -8.68 17.17 -19.80
CA ASN A 99 -8.60 17.34 -21.25
C ASN A 99 -9.96 17.09 -21.93
N ASP A 100 -10.68 16.04 -21.52
CA ASP A 100 -12.02 15.73 -22.02
C ASP A 100 -13.03 16.81 -21.61
N ILE A 101 -12.92 17.33 -20.38
CA ILE A 101 -13.74 18.46 -19.92
C ILE A 101 -13.48 19.68 -20.81
N LEU A 102 -12.22 20.03 -21.05
CA LEU A 102 -11.84 21.17 -21.88
C LEU A 102 -12.37 21.04 -23.31
N GLN A 103 -12.26 19.86 -23.91
CA GLN A 103 -12.80 19.58 -25.23
C GLN A 103 -14.33 19.78 -25.26
N ARG A 104 -15.05 19.18 -24.32
CA ARG A 104 -16.51 19.29 -24.24
C ARG A 104 -16.97 20.73 -24.02
N LEU A 105 -16.30 21.48 -23.14
CA LEU A 105 -16.62 22.89 -22.90
C LEU A 105 -16.42 23.74 -24.18
N ASN A 106 -15.36 23.47 -24.93
CA ASN A 106 -15.10 24.14 -26.21
C ASN A 106 -16.19 23.81 -27.26
N GLU A 107 -16.57 22.54 -27.39
CA GLU A 107 -17.68 22.11 -28.27
C GLU A 107 -19.02 22.76 -27.89
N MET A 108 -19.27 22.91 -26.58
CA MET A 108 -20.44 23.60 -26.03
C MET A 108 -20.36 25.13 -26.12
N LYS A 109 -19.25 25.69 -26.59
CA LYS A 109 -18.97 27.15 -26.63
C LYS A 109 -19.05 27.82 -25.26
N VAL A 110 -18.70 27.09 -24.21
CA VAL A 110 -18.64 27.60 -22.83
C VAL A 110 -17.27 28.23 -22.60
N ASN A 111 -17.22 29.56 -22.68
CA ASN A 111 -15.98 30.33 -22.59
C ASN A 111 -15.70 30.92 -21.20
N ARG A 112 -16.68 30.82 -20.28
CA ARG A 112 -16.57 31.30 -18.90
C ARG A 112 -17.24 30.34 -17.92
N ILE A 113 -16.53 29.95 -16.86
CA ILE A 113 -17.11 29.36 -15.65
C ILE A 113 -16.86 30.25 -14.44
N VAL A 114 -17.56 30.00 -13.33
CA VAL A 114 -17.41 30.73 -12.06
C VAL A 114 -15.92 30.77 -11.63
N GLN A 115 -15.44 31.88 -11.05
CA GLN A 115 -14.03 32.13 -10.66
C GLN A 115 -13.02 32.27 -11.82
N GLN A 116 -13.46 32.26 -13.08
CA GLN A 116 -12.58 32.50 -14.22
C GLN A 116 -12.26 34.00 -14.38
N SER A 117 -11.27 34.46 -13.62
CA SER A 117 -10.72 35.82 -13.68
C SER A 117 -9.82 36.04 -14.90
N SER A 118 -9.58 37.30 -15.27
CA SER A 118 -8.67 37.66 -16.37
C SER A 118 -7.26 37.11 -16.12
N GLY A 119 -6.72 36.35 -17.08
CA GLY A 119 -5.38 35.75 -17.01
C GLY A 119 -5.30 34.32 -16.47
N ILE A 120 -6.37 33.76 -15.92
CA ILE A 120 -6.42 32.34 -15.48
C ILE A 120 -6.95 31.49 -16.63
N THR A 121 -6.19 30.46 -17.03
CA THR A 121 -6.65 29.51 -18.06
C THR A 121 -7.74 28.58 -17.51
N MET A 122 -8.63 28.09 -18.39
CA MET A 122 -9.63 27.10 -17.99
C MET A 122 -8.97 25.84 -17.39
N ALA A 123 -7.84 25.40 -17.96
CA ALA A 123 -7.09 24.25 -17.45
C ALA A 123 -6.61 24.46 -16.00
N SER A 124 -6.00 25.62 -15.71
CA SER A 124 -5.57 25.94 -14.34
C SER A 124 -6.74 26.05 -13.36
N LEU A 125 -7.89 26.57 -13.80
CA LEU A 125 -9.07 26.68 -12.96
C LEU A 125 -9.70 25.32 -12.66
N LEU A 126 -9.78 24.42 -13.65
CA LEU A 126 -10.22 23.04 -13.46
C LEU A 126 -9.32 22.29 -12.46
N ALA A 127 -8.00 22.44 -12.59
CA ALA A 127 -7.04 21.85 -11.67
C ALA A 127 -7.20 22.39 -10.23
N GLN A 128 -7.44 23.70 -10.07
CA GLN A 128 -7.73 24.29 -8.76
C GLN A 128 -9.03 23.75 -8.15
N ARG A 129 -10.08 23.63 -8.98
CA ARG A 129 -11.41 23.16 -8.55
C ARG A 129 -11.44 21.68 -8.19
N GLN A 130 -10.55 20.87 -8.77
CA GLN A 130 -10.45 19.44 -8.48
C GLN A 130 -10.39 19.18 -6.97
N LYS A 131 -9.61 19.98 -6.23
CA LYS A 131 -9.49 19.87 -4.77
C LYS A 131 -10.82 19.97 -4.04
N HIS A 132 -11.76 20.77 -4.54
CA HIS A 132 -13.09 20.89 -3.94
C HIS A 132 -13.99 19.68 -4.25
N TYR A 133 -13.87 19.09 -5.44
CA TYR A 133 -14.61 17.88 -5.80
C TYR A 133 -14.11 16.64 -5.04
N GLU A 134 -12.89 16.69 -4.50
CA GLU A 134 -12.27 15.58 -3.77
C GLU A 134 -12.51 15.59 -2.25
N LEU A 135 -13.27 16.57 -1.71
CA LEU A 135 -13.50 16.65 -0.27
C LEU A 135 -14.76 15.91 0.20
N ASP A 136 -15.86 16.03 -0.55
CA ASP A 136 -17.19 15.66 -0.08
C ASP A 136 -17.86 14.70 -1.07
N TYR A 137 -17.45 13.42 -1.11
CA TYR A 137 -18.17 12.38 -1.85
C TYR A 137 -18.20 11.06 -1.09
N ASP A 138 -19.22 10.26 -1.39
CA ASP A 138 -19.38 8.90 -0.88
C ASP A 138 -18.95 7.87 -1.93
N LEU A 139 -19.17 8.19 -3.21
CA LEU A 139 -18.83 7.34 -4.35
C LEU A 139 -18.13 8.14 -5.43
N ARG A 140 -17.02 7.62 -5.93
CA ARG A 140 -16.32 8.16 -7.10
C ARG A 140 -16.50 7.23 -8.30
N VAL A 141 -16.87 7.81 -9.44
CA VAL A 141 -16.95 7.10 -10.72
C VAL A 141 -15.88 7.63 -11.67
N LEU A 142 -14.91 6.77 -12.00
CA LEU A 142 -13.93 7.05 -13.04
C LEU A 142 -14.60 6.99 -14.40
N CYS A 143 -14.44 8.07 -15.16
CA CYS A 143 -15.05 8.24 -16.48
C CYS A 143 -13.94 8.35 -17.54
N PRO A 144 -13.42 7.21 -18.04
CA PRO A 144 -12.44 7.18 -19.12
C PRO A 144 -12.90 7.94 -20.37
N THR A 145 -11.94 8.38 -21.17
CA THR A 145 -12.21 8.94 -22.49
C THR A 145 -13.01 7.94 -23.33
N GLY A 146 -14.08 8.43 -23.96
CA GLY A 146 -14.97 7.60 -24.77
C GLY A 146 -16.08 6.85 -24.00
N SER A 147 -16.13 6.90 -22.66
CA SER A 147 -17.26 6.32 -21.91
C SER A 147 -18.59 6.98 -22.28
N THR A 148 -19.60 6.17 -22.55
CA THR A 148 -20.97 6.66 -22.81
C THR A 148 -21.64 7.08 -21.49
N PRO A 149 -22.66 7.96 -21.53
CA PRO A 149 -23.48 8.24 -20.35
C PRO A 149 -24.06 6.98 -19.72
N GLU A 150 -24.43 5.98 -20.52
CA GLU A 150 -24.96 4.68 -20.08
C GLU A 150 -23.91 3.88 -19.30
N ASP A 151 -22.67 3.79 -19.80
CA ASP A 151 -21.55 3.13 -19.10
C ASP A 151 -21.29 3.78 -17.75
N ILE A 152 -21.30 5.12 -17.71
CA ILE A 152 -21.11 5.88 -16.47
C ILE A 152 -22.28 5.60 -15.51
N THR A 153 -23.52 5.58 -16.00
CA THR A 153 -24.68 5.22 -15.18
C THR A 153 -24.58 3.80 -14.63
N ASP A 154 -24.11 2.82 -15.41
CA ASP A 154 -23.92 1.43 -14.93
C ASP A 154 -22.94 1.40 -13.75
N LYS A 155 -21.80 2.09 -13.88
CA LYS A 155 -20.84 2.22 -12.78
C LYS A 155 -21.41 2.90 -11.53
N ILE A 156 -22.35 3.84 -11.68
CA ILE A 156 -23.02 4.47 -10.54
C ILE A 156 -23.93 3.46 -9.85
N VAL A 157 -24.71 2.70 -10.62
CA VAL A 157 -25.60 1.66 -10.06
C VAL A 157 -24.78 0.59 -9.33
N ASP A 158 -23.67 0.14 -9.91
CA ASP A 158 -22.74 -0.80 -9.26
C ASP A 158 -22.17 -0.22 -7.96
N GLY A 159 -21.77 1.05 -7.97
CA GLY A 159 -21.23 1.72 -6.80
C GLY A 159 -22.26 1.95 -5.68
N ILE A 160 -23.51 2.26 -6.02
CA ILE A 160 -24.61 2.35 -5.04
C ILE A 160 -24.91 0.95 -4.48
N THR A 161 -24.99 -0.06 -5.34
CA THR A 161 -25.19 -1.46 -4.91
C THR A 161 -24.07 -1.92 -3.98
N ARG A 162 -22.83 -1.49 -4.23
CA ARG A 162 -21.70 -1.74 -3.34
C ARG A 162 -21.90 -1.11 -1.98
N LEU A 163 -22.35 0.15 -1.90
CA LEU A 163 -22.60 0.83 -0.61
C LEU A 163 -23.60 0.07 0.28
N ASP A 164 -24.59 -0.60 -0.33
CA ASP A 164 -25.58 -1.42 0.37
C ASP A 164 -25.05 -2.81 0.78
N ASN A 165 -23.99 -3.29 0.12
CA ASN A 165 -23.45 -4.65 0.30
C ASN A 165 -22.02 -4.62 0.88
N HIS A 166 -21.91 -4.91 2.17
CA HIS A 166 -20.63 -4.99 2.87
C HIS A 166 -20.32 -6.43 3.34
N SER A 167 -19.81 -7.26 2.44
CA SER A 167 -19.51 -8.68 2.71
C SER A 167 -18.34 -8.88 3.69
N GLY A 168 -17.44 -7.90 3.79
CA GLY A 168 -16.28 -7.92 4.70
C GLY A 168 -15.16 -8.87 4.28
N TYR A 169 -14.50 -9.44 5.28
CA TYR A 169 -13.30 -10.26 5.17
C TYR A 169 -13.51 -11.61 5.86
N CYS A 170 -12.99 -12.68 5.27
CA CYS A 170 -13.03 -14.03 5.84
C CYS A 170 -11.62 -14.60 6.05
N SER A 171 -11.51 -15.66 6.85
CA SER A 171 -10.27 -16.41 7.00
C SER A 171 -10.06 -17.37 5.83
N THR A 172 -8.84 -17.42 5.32
CA THR A 172 -8.37 -18.43 4.35
C THR A 172 -8.51 -19.87 4.82
N ARG A 173 -8.68 -20.13 6.14
CA ARG A 173 -8.93 -21.47 6.72
C ARG A 173 -10.38 -21.73 7.10
N GLY A 174 -11.27 -20.74 6.96
CA GLY A 174 -12.73 -20.87 7.08
C GLY A 174 -13.28 -21.15 8.49
N GLY A 175 -12.43 -21.18 9.52
CA GLY A 175 -12.80 -21.44 10.91
C GLY A 175 -13.10 -20.18 11.74
N ALA A 176 -13.02 -18.99 11.14
CA ALA A 176 -13.30 -17.71 11.78
C ALA A 176 -14.53 -17.01 11.17
N PRO A 177 -15.30 -16.23 11.95
CA PRO A 177 -16.39 -15.41 11.42
C PRO A 177 -15.87 -14.35 10.47
N ASN A 178 -16.75 -13.88 9.58
CA ASN A 178 -16.44 -12.72 8.75
C ASN A 178 -16.33 -11.46 9.61
N VAL A 179 -15.45 -10.56 9.21
CA VAL A 179 -15.16 -9.31 9.92
C VAL A 179 -15.12 -8.13 8.94
N SER A 180 -15.33 -6.92 9.44
CA SER A 180 -15.10 -5.68 8.69
C SER A 180 -13.61 -5.48 8.35
N PHE A 181 -13.27 -4.53 7.47
CA PHE A 181 -11.87 -4.18 7.21
C PHE A 181 -11.18 -3.70 8.50
N ASN A 182 -11.88 -2.84 9.26
CA ASN A 182 -11.38 -2.26 10.49
C ASN A 182 -11.02 -3.37 11.50
N GLU A 183 -11.88 -4.36 11.68
CA GLU A 183 -11.59 -5.53 12.52
C GLU A 183 -10.45 -6.39 11.96
N ALA A 184 -10.41 -6.63 10.65
CA ALA A 184 -9.35 -7.42 10.02
C ALA A 184 -7.96 -6.82 10.25
N ILE A 185 -7.81 -5.49 10.15
CA ILE A 185 -6.52 -4.82 10.38
C ILE A 185 -6.16 -4.70 11.86
N LEU A 186 -7.15 -4.57 12.75
CA LEU A 186 -6.93 -4.53 14.21
C LEU A 186 -6.51 -5.90 14.74
N GLN A 187 -7.11 -6.98 14.24
CA GLN A 187 -6.76 -8.35 14.63
C GLN A 187 -5.46 -8.83 13.96
N GLY A 188 -5.24 -8.49 12.69
CA GLY A 188 -4.04 -8.88 11.92
C GLY A 188 -4.04 -10.35 11.47
N LEU A 189 -4.30 -11.28 12.38
CA LEU A 189 -4.45 -12.72 12.14
C LEU A 189 -5.86 -13.18 12.52
N ALA A 190 -6.45 -14.12 11.78
CA ALA A 190 -7.74 -14.68 12.14
C ALA A 190 -7.62 -15.65 13.34
N PRO A 191 -8.67 -15.80 14.18
CA PRO A 191 -8.64 -16.67 15.35
C PRO A 191 -8.36 -18.17 15.08
N ASP A 192 -8.58 -18.63 13.85
CA ASP A 192 -8.29 -20.00 13.40
C ASP A 192 -6.85 -20.18 12.88
N GLY A 193 -6.00 -19.15 13.04
CA GLY A 193 -4.63 -19.10 12.54
C GLY A 193 -4.51 -18.77 11.06
N GLY A 194 -5.63 -18.59 10.35
CA GLY A 194 -5.65 -18.22 8.95
C GLY A 194 -5.42 -16.72 8.71
N LEU A 195 -5.24 -16.37 7.44
CA LEU A 195 -5.08 -14.98 7.00
C LEU A 195 -6.40 -14.40 6.49
N TYR A 196 -6.67 -13.13 6.81
CA TYR A 196 -7.83 -12.41 6.28
C TYR A 196 -7.69 -12.11 4.77
N VAL A 197 -8.78 -12.30 4.03
CA VAL A 197 -8.97 -11.98 2.60
C VAL A 197 -10.40 -11.46 2.36
N PRO A 198 -10.64 -10.63 1.33
CA PRO A 198 -11.98 -10.15 0.98
C PRO A 198 -12.93 -11.31 0.66
N VAL A 199 -14.19 -11.20 1.10
CA VAL A 199 -15.24 -12.16 0.78
C VAL A 199 -15.63 -12.09 -0.71
N ASP A 200 -15.63 -10.90 -1.29
CA ASP A 200 -15.96 -10.70 -2.70
C ASP A 200 -14.71 -10.79 -3.60
N ASP A 201 -14.89 -10.82 -4.92
CA ASP A 201 -13.78 -10.70 -5.87
C ASP A 201 -13.17 -9.29 -5.85
N LEU A 202 -11.86 -9.23 -6.16
CA LEU A 202 -11.17 -7.95 -6.27
C LEU A 202 -11.75 -7.15 -7.44
N PRO A 203 -12.10 -5.87 -7.23
CA PRO A 203 -12.63 -5.05 -8.30
C PRO A 203 -11.54 -4.72 -9.32
N SER A 204 -11.87 -4.78 -10.60
CA SER A 204 -10.92 -4.51 -11.68
C SER A 204 -11.00 -3.09 -12.23
N PHE A 205 -9.96 -2.66 -12.90
CA PHE A 205 -9.88 -1.46 -13.73
C PHE A 205 -9.91 -1.87 -15.20
N SER A 206 -10.70 -1.17 -15.99
CA SER A 206 -10.55 -1.18 -17.45
C SER A 206 -9.25 -0.48 -17.88
N LEU A 207 -8.75 -0.77 -19.09
CA LEU A 207 -7.56 -0.09 -19.62
C LEU A 207 -7.73 1.44 -19.65
N GLY A 208 -8.92 1.92 -20.01
CA GLY A 208 -9.21 3.37 -19.99
C GLY A 208 -9.21 3.96 -18.58
N GLU A 209 -9.56 3.19 -17.55
CA GLU A 209 -9.44 3.66 -16.16
C GLU A 209 -8.00 3.66 -15.68
N LEU A 210 -7.19 2.67 -16.09
CA LEU A 210 -5.75 2.67 -15.82
C LEU A 210 -5.06 3.85 -16.49
N GLU A 211 -5.48 4.23 -17.70
CA GLU A 211 -4.95 5.41 -18.41
C GLU A 211 -5.20 6.71 -17.65
N LEU A 212 -6.35 6.86 -16.99
CA LEU A 212 -6.61 8.02 -16.12
C LEU A 212 -5.62 8.12 -14.95
N LEU A 213 -4.99 7.02 -14.54
CA LEU A 213 -4.02 7.01 -13.45
C LEU A 213 -2.65 7.55 -13.88
N CYS A 214 -2.30 7.51 -15.18
CA CYS A 214 -0.96 7.84 -15.66
C CYS A 214 -0.55 9.30 -15.36
N ASP A 215 -1.48 10.24 -15.45
CA ASP A 215 -1.18 11.68 -15.23
C ASP A 215 -1.20 12.09 -13.75
N MET A 216 -1.59 11.17 -12.86
CA MET A 216 -1.74 11.44 -11.43
C MET A 216 -0.41 11.32 -10.66
N THR A 217 -0.28 12.09 -9.59
CA THR A 217 0.76 11.87 -8.57
C THR A 217 0.57 10.52 -7.87
N TYR A 218 1.58 10.04 -7.14
CA TYR A 218 1.43 8.78 -6.40
C TYR A 218 0.29 8.83 -5.36
N PRO A 219 0.15 9.86 -4.51
CA PRO A 219 -0.97 9.94 -3.55
C PRO A 219 -2.34 9.92 -4.24
N GLU A 220 -2.49 10.60 -5.38
CA GLU A 220 -3.74 10.58 -6.15
C GLU A 220 -4.06 9.17 -6.69
N ARG A 221 -3.07 8.48 -7.28
CA ARG A 221 -3.24 7.08 -7.72
C ARG A 221 -3.59 6.16 -6.57
N ALA A 222 -2.82 6.24 -5.48
CA ALA A 222 -3.04 5.44 -4.29
C ALA A 222 -4.46 5.62 -3.76
N LEU A 223 -4.98 6.85 -3.71
CA LEU A 223 -6.36 7.13 -3.34
C LEU A 223 -7.35 6.40 -4.27
N ARG A 224 -7.22 6.53 -5.60
CA ARG A 224 -8.17 5.89 -6.53
C ARG A 224 -8.16 4.38 -6.45
N ILE A 225 -7.00 3.80 -6.22
CA ILE A 225 -6.83 2.36 -6.07
C ILE A 225 -7.41 1.88 -4.73
N LEU A 226 -7.12 2.58 -3.64
CA LEU A 226 -7.59 2.22 -2.31
C LEU A 226 -9.11 2.43 -2.15
N GLU A 227 -9.73 3.42 -2.81
CA GLU A 227 -11.19 3.57 -2.86
C GLU A 227 -11.89 2.39 -3.55
N ARG A 228 -11.22 1.77 -4.52
CA ARG A 228 -11.70 0.56 -5.17
C ARG A 228 -11.62 -0.62 -4.21
N LEU A 229 -10.57 -0.71 -3.41
CA LEU A 229 -10.29 -1.85 -2.52
C LEU A 229 -10.99 -1.77 -1.16
N LEU A 230 -11.18 -0.58 -0.60
CA LEU A 230 -11.76 -0.35 0.73
C LEU A 230 -13.21 0.05 0.60
N HIS A 231 -14.06 -0.53 1.45
CA HIS A 231 -15.48 -0.18 1.47
C HIS A 231 -15.68 1.18 2.14
N PRO A 232 -16.54 2.07 1.59
CA PRO A 232 -16.78 3.40 2.18
C PRO A 232 -17.32 3.39 3.62
N LEU A 233 -17.99 2.31 4.04
CA LEU A 233 -18.42 2.13 5.45
C LEU A 233 -17.27 1.82 6.39
N ASP A 234 -16.20 1.19 5.90
CA ASP A 234 -15.00 0.94 6.71
C ASP A 234 -14.16 2.22 6.81
N VAL A 235 -13.90 2.83 5.65
CA VAL A 235 -13.09 4.05 5.51
C VAL A 235 -13.76 4.99 4.51
N HIS A 236 -14.37 6.06 5.02
CA HIS A 236 -14.99 7.07 4.18
C HIS A 236 -13.93 7.74 3.26
N PRO A 237 -14.25 8.05 1.98
CA PRO A 237 -13.27 8.60 1.04
C PRO A 237 -12.52 9.84 1.50
N SER A 238 -13.18 10.77 2.22
CA SER A 238 -12.52 11.96 2.78
C SER A 238 -11.45 11.64 3.83
N GLU A 239 -11.69 10.63 4.68
CA GLU A 239 -10.67 10.19 5.65
C GLU A 239 -9.54 9.46 4.95
N LEU A 240 -9.87 8.61 3.96
CA LEU A 240 -8.87 7.95 3.15
C LEU A 240 -7.98 8.97 2.41
N TYR A 241 -8.55 10.02 1.83
CA TYR A 241 -7.81 11.12 1.21
C TYR A 241 -6.81 11.72 2.21
N ARG A 242 -7.26 12.09 3.42
CA ARG A 242 -6.40 12.67 4.46
C ARG A 242 -5.24 11.73 4.81
N MET A 243 -5.54 10.46 5.04
CA MET A 243 -4.54 9.46 5.42
C MET A 243 -3.52 9.20 4.30
N VAL A 244 -3.96 9.10 3.05
CA VAL A 244 -3.09 8.89 1.88
C VAL A 244 -2.16 10.09 1.66
N GLN A 245 -2.70 11.32 1.75
CA GLN A 245 -1.91 12.55 1.62
C GLN A 245 -0.87 12.67 2.73
N GLN A 246 -1.22 12.27 3.96
CA GLN A 246 -0.28 12.27 5.09
C GLN A 246 0.81 11.19 4.92
N ALA A 247 0.41 9.95 4.60
CA ALA A 247 1.31 8.80 4.47
C ALA A 247 2.37 9.04 3.40
N TYR A 248 1.97 9.49 2.22
CA TYR A 248 2.82 9.63 1.03
C TYR A 248 3.25 11.09 0.76
N SER A 249 3.38 11.88 1.82
CA SER A 249 3.83 13.27 1.75
C SER A 249 5.33 13.38 1.51
N ALA A 250 5.77 14.56 1.04
CA ALA A 250 7.19 14.92 0.92
C ALA A 250 7.93 14.96 2.27
N GLN A 251 7.22 14.96 3.40
CA GLN A 251 7.84 14.82 4.72
C GLN A 251 8.24 13.37 5.03
N ASN A 252 7.54 12.39 4.46
CA ASN A 252 7.80 10.97 4.69
C ASN A 252 8.67 10.36 3.59
N PHE A 253 8.48 10.77 2.33
CA PHE A 253 9.19 10.23 1.18
C PHE A 253 10.10 11.28 0.54
N ALA A 254 11.35 10.89 0.29
CA ALA A 254 12.37 11.75 -0.31
C ALA A 254 12.13 12.01 -1.82
N SER A 255 11.31 11.18 -2.47
CA SER A 255 10.94 11.31 -3.88
C SER A 255 9.50 11.75 -4.03
N GLU A 256 9.24 12.75 -4.88
CA GLU A 256 7.88 13.18 -5.22
C GLU A 256 7.06 12.09 -5.93
N SER A 257 7.75 11.18 -6.65
CA SER A 257 7.10 10.03 -7.27
C SER A 257 6.80 8.90 -6.27
N VAL A 258 7.32 9.02 -5.03
CA VAL A 258 7.30 8.01 -3.95
C VAL A 258 8.07 6.74 -4.31
N PHE A 259 7.76 6.14 -5.45
CA PHE A 259 8.41 4.97 -6.03
C PHE A 259 8.85 5.26 -7.47
N PRO A 260 9.96 6.00 -7.67
CA PRO A 260 10.45 6.31 -9.00
C PRO A 260 10.84 5.04 -9.76
N LEU A 261 10.63 5.07 -11.08
CA LEU A 261 11.01 4.01 -12.00
C LEU A 261 12.29 4.41 -12.74
N VAL A 262 13.32 3.56 -12.68
CA VAL A 262 14.62 3.81 -13.30
C VAL A 262 14.91 2.74 -14.34
N GLN A 263 15.22 3.15 -15.58
CA GLN A 263 15.66 2.23 -16.63
C GLN A 263 17.14 1.87 -16.44
N LEU A 264 17.45 0.57 -16.44
CA LEU A 264 18.80 0.05 -16.22
C LEU A 264 19.63 0.06 -17.52
N GLY A 265 20.18 1.21 -17.89
CA GLY A 265 20.94 1.41 -19.13
C GLY A 265 20.07 1.88 -20.31
N GLN A 266 20.66 2.59 -21.27
CA GLN A 266 19.91 3.38 -22.27
C GLN A 266 19.05 2.55 -23.24
N ASP A 267 19.45 1.31 -23.56
CA ASP A 267 18.73 0.42 -24.50
C ASP A 267 18.17 -0.83 -23.81
N SER A 268 18.14 -0.84 -22.47
CA SER A 268 17.67 -1.98 -21.71
C SER A 268 16.15 -2.00 -21.60
N ASN A 269 15.57 -3.20 -21.62
CA ASN A 269 14.16 -3.42 -21.33
C ASN A 269 13.95 -3.88 -19.86
N GLN A 270 14.88 -3.50 -18.98
CA GLN A 270 14.83 -3.68 -17.54
C GLN A 270 14.67 -2.34 -16.83
N PHE A 271 13.77 -2.33 -15.86
CA PHE A 271 13.45 -1.16 -15.06
C PHE A 271 13.50 -1.55 -13.58
N VAL A 272 14.08 -0.71 -12.73
CA VAL A 272 13.97 -0.85 -11.27
C VAL A 272 12.89 0.10 -10.79
N VAL A 273 11.89 -0.42 -10.08
CA VAL A 273 11.02 0.42 -9.26
C VAL A 273 11.64 0.59 -7.88
N GLU A 274 12.08 1.80 -7.56
CA GLU A 274 12.79 2.10 -6.33
C GLU A 274 11.80 2.26 -5.17
N MET A 275 11.59 1.19 -4.40
CA MET A 275 10.58 1.19 -3.33
C MET A 275 11.12 1.74 -1.99
N PHE A 276 12.31 2.32 -1.98
CA PHE A 276 13.09 2.59 -0.77
C PHE A 276 13.32 4.07 -0.47
N HIS A 277 12.49 4.97 -1.00
CA HIS A 277 12.59 6.42 -0.71
C HIS A 277 11.81 6.87 0.53
N GLY A 278 11.27 5.91 1.29
CA GLY A 278 10.58 6.16 2.56
C GLY A 278 11.53 6.30 3.75
N PRO A 279 11.01 6.56 4.95
CA PRO A 279 11.83 6.97 6.09
C PRO A 279 12.87 5.96 6.56
N THR A 280 12.70 4.67 6.26
CA THR A 280 13.61 3.60 6.69
C THR A 280 14.41 3.00 5.56
N ALA A 281 14.32 3.60 4.38
CA ALA A 281 15.01 3.21 3.16
C ALA A 281 14.69 1.76 2.72
N SER A 282 13.44 1.32 2.87
CA SER A 282 12.98 0.00 2.44
C SER A 282 11.55 0.01 1.90
N PHE A 283 11.20 -0.96 1.06
CA PHE A 283 9.84 -1.11 0.51
C PHE A 283 8.73 -1.27 1.54
N LYS A 284 9.09 -1.60 2.77
CA LYS A 284 8.14 -1.77 3.87
C LYS A 284 7.55 -0.43 4.31
N ASP A 285 8.20 0.69 3.98
CA ASP A 285 7.70 2.03 4.26
C ASP A 285 6.39 2.33 3.53
N GLY A 286 6.25 1.90 2.27
CA GLY A 286 5.03 2.09 1.48
C GLY A 286 3.74 1.71 2.24
N PRO A 287 3.61 0.47 2.72
CA PRO A 287 2.48 0.09 3.57
C PRO A 287 2.55 0.65 4.99
N LEU A 288 3.73 0.75 5.62
CA LEU A 288 3.83 1.08 7.05
C LEU A 288 3.76 2.57 7.36
N GLN A 289 3.74 3.45 6.35
CA GLN A 289 3.35 4.84 6.55
C GLN A 289 1.82 5.06 6.49
N LEU A 290 1.07 4.15 5.85
CA LEU A 290 -0.40 4.24 5.76
C LEU A 290 -1.11 3.41 6.82
N LEU A 291 -0.63 2.19 7.10
CA LEU A 291 -1.24 1.27 8.06
C LEU A 291 -1.49 1.90 9.44
N PRO A 292 -0.57 2.65 10.07
CA PRO A 292 -0.81 3.26 11.38
C PRO A 292 -1.99 4.23 11.39
N LEU A 293 -2.20 4.96 10.30
CA LEU A 293 -3.33 5.90 10.15
C LEU A 293 -4.65 5.15 10.00
N LEU A 294 -4.67 4.08 9.18
CA LEU A 294 -5.82 3.19 9.05
C LEU A 294 -6.14 2.49 10.38
N PHE A 295 -5.10 2.07 11.11
CA PHE A 295 -5.21 1.43 12.40
C PHE A 295 -5.81 2.40 13.43
N GLN A 296 -5.35 3.66 13.47
CA GLN A 296 -5.94 4.70 14.31
C GLN A 296 -7.42 4.89 14.01
N HIS A 297 -7.76 5.06 12.73
CA HIS A 297 -9.13 5.22 12.28
C HIS A 297 -10.00 4.04 12.72
N ALA A 298 -9.51 2.81 12.57
CA ALA A 298 -10.23 1.61 13.01
C ALA A 298 -10.46 1.59 14.54
N ILE A 299 -9.49 2.03 15.36
CA ILE A 299 -9.68 2.18 16.80
C ILE A 299 -10.81 3.21 17.08
N GLU A 300 -10.74 4.37 16.45
CA GLU A 300 -11.72 5.46 16.63
C GLU A 300 -13.14 5.02 16.23
N GLN A 301 -13.27 4.30 15.10
CA GLN A 301 -14.55 3.76 14.63
C GLN A 301 -15.09 2.64 15.52
N SER A 302 -14.22 1.89 16.22
CA SER A 302 -14.67 0.87 17.17
C SER A 302 -15.37 1.46 18.41
N GLY A 303 -15.24 2.77 18.64
CA GLY A 303 -15.78 3.45 19.83
C GLY A 303 -15.17 2.95 21.15
N SER A 304 -14.01 2.30 21.07
CA SER A 304 -13.39 1.60 22.20
C SER A 304 -12.17 2.35 22.73
N ASP A 305 -12.06 2.46 24.05
CA ASP A 305 -10.84 2.93 24.74
C ASP A 305 -9.76 1.84 24.85
N LYS A 306 -9.87 0.79 24.02
CA LYS A 306 -8.91 -0.33 23.98
C LYS A 306 -7.52 0.17 23.60
N LYS A 307 -6.53 -0.31 24.35
CA LYS A 307 -5.11 -0.11 24.06
C LYS A 307 -4.61 -1.29 23.22
N TYR A 308 -3.82 -1.01 22.19
CA TYR A 308 -3.24 -2.04 21.32
C TYR A 308 -1.73 -2.12 21.51
N LEU A 309 -1.25 -3.31 21.86
CA LEU A 309 0.18 -3.60 21.96
C LEU A 309 0.61 -4.41 20.72
N ILE A 310 1.35 -3.75 19.84
CA ILE A 310 1.82 -4.31 18.59
C ILE A 310 3.11 -5.07 18.83
N LEU A 311 3.09 -6.38 18.63
CA LEU A 311 4.27 -7.23 18.75
C LEU A 311 4.83 -7.56 17.36
N VAL A 312 6.13 -7.37 17.16
CA VAL A 312 6.81 -7.58 15.87
C VAL A 312 8.10 -8.35 16.05
N ALA A 313 8.24 -9.44 15.29
CA ALA A 313 9.52 -10.10 15.07
C ALA A 313 10.10 -9.59 13.74
N THR A 314 11.40 -9.35 13.70
CA THR A 314 12.08 -8.81 12.50
C THR A 314 13.47 -9.40 12.29
N SER A 315 13.87 -9.55 11.02
CA SER A 315 15.26 -9.77 10.59
C SER A 315 15.97 -8.46 10.18
N GLY A 316 15.35 -7.31 10.49
CA GLY A 316 15.91 -5.97 10.26
C GLY A 316 14.83 -4.98 9.84
N ASP A 317 14.62 -4.82 8.53
CA ASP A 317 13.79 -3.77 7.93
C ASP A 317 12.34 -3.68 8.44
N THR A 318 11.69 -4.81 8.77
CA THR A 318 10.29 -4.77 9.22
C THR A 318 10.19 -4.02 10.53
N GLY A 319 11.12 -4.24 11.44
CA GLY A 319 11.19 -3.58 12.74
C GLY A 319 11.35 -2.09 12.59
N SER A 320 12.34 -1.63 11.81
CA SER A 320 12.55 -0.21 11.61
C SER A 320 11.34 0.46 10.95
N ALA A 321 10.75 -0.15 9.93
CA ALA A 321 9.57 0.41 9.26
C ALA A 321 8.33 0.46 10.17
N VAL A 322 8.10 -0.56 11.01
CA VAL A 322 7.00 -0.54 11.99
C VAL A 322 7.26 0.53 13.04
N LEU A 323 8.48 0.61 13.58
CA LEU A 323 8.85 1.63 14.56
C LEU A 323 8.74 3.04 13.98
N SER A 324 9.10 3.24 12.71
CA SER A 324 8.93 4.53 12.05
C SER A 324 7.47 4.87 11.75
N GLY A 325 6.64 3.87 11.43
CA GLY A 325 5.23 4.07 11.10
C GLY A 325 4.36 4.30 12.34
N PHE A 326 4.53 3.46 13.36
CA PHE A 326 3.74 3.51 14.59
C PHE A 326 4.41 4.33 15.71
N GLY A 327 5.72 4.58 15.64
CA GLY A 327 6.47 5.36 16.62
C GLY A 327 6.53 6.86 16.27
N ARG A 328 6.54 7.71 17.32
CA ARG A 328 6.62 9.19 17.35
C ARG A 328 5.68 9.96 16.39
N ASN A 329 5.01 10.98 16.92
CA ASN A 329 4.24 12.00 16.17
C ASN A 329 2.99 11.50 15.40
N THR A 330 2.55 10.27 15.64
CA THR A 330 1.32 9.73 15.03
C THR A 330 0.04 10.14 15.77
N GLY A 331 0.15 10.64 17.02
CA GLY A 331 -1.02 10.88 17.87
C GLY A 331 -1.68 9.60 18.41
N LEU A 332 -1.05 8.43 18.20
CA LEU A 332 -1.52 7.11 18.61
C LEU A 332 -1.31 6.87 20.12
N ASN A 333 -2.08 7.55 20.97
CA ASN A 333 -1.99 7.37 22.43
C ASN A 333 -2.42 5.97 22.90
N ASN A 334 -3.22 5.28 22.07
CA ASN A 334 -3.76 3.95 22.35
C ASN A 334 -2.95 2.83 21.68
N THR A 335 -1.72 3.10 21.25
CA THR A 335 -0.87 2.08 20.61
C THR A 335 0.56 2.12 21.13
N LYS A 336 1.08 0.95 21.50
CA LYS A 336 2.51 0.74 21.80
C LYS A 336 3.07 -0.36 20.92
N VAL A 337 4.35 -0.28 20.60
CA VAL A 337 5.05 -1.22 19.73
C VAL A 337 6.19 -1.88 20.49
N VAL A 338 6.31 -3.20 20.37
CA VAL A 338 7.44 -3.98 20.87
C VAL A 338 8.04 -4.76 19.73
N VAL A 339 9.30 -4.47 19.41
CA VAL A 339 10.07 -5.17 18.37
C VAL A 339 11.07 -6.12 19.02
N PHE A 340 11.02 -7.38 18.60
CA PHE A 340 12.00 -8.41 18.91
C PHE A 340 12.83 -8.72 17.67
N TYR A 341 14.15 -8.75 17.83
CA TYR A 341 15.07 -9.07 16.74
C TYR A 341 16.19 -10.01 17.23
N PRO A 342 16.76 -10.88 16.37
CA PRO A 342 17.90 -11.71 16.75
C PRO A 342 19.13 -10.83 16.96
N ASP A 343 19.74 -10.87 18.16
CA ASP A 343 20.82 -9.94 18.56
C ASP A 343 22.01 -9.98 17.58
N ASN A 344 22.31 -11.15 17.02
CA ASN A 344 23.37 -11.38 16.03
C ASN A 344 22.85 -11.57 14.59
N GLY A 345 21.58 -11.31 14.31
CA GLY A 345 20.94 -11.60 13.01
C GLY A 345 20.46 -10.36 12.24
N VAL A 346 20.85 -9.17 12.67
CA VAL A 346 20.54 -7.89 12.01
C VAL A 346 21.82 -7.09 11.78
N SER A 347 21.89 -6.32 10.69
CA SER A 347 23.04 -5.43 10.45
C SER A 347 23.13 -4.32 11.51
N SER A 348 24.34 -3.77 11.69
CA SER A 348 24.59 -2.61 12.56
C SER A 348 23.68 -1.43 12.22
N ILE A 349 23.42 -1.18 10.94
CA ILE A 349 22.53 -0.11 10.45
C ILE A 349 21.07 -0.39 10.77
N GLN A 350 20.58 -1.59 10.51
CA GLN A 350 19.20 -1.93 10.82
C GLN A 350 18.96 -1.88 12.33
N ARG A 351 19.90 -2.37 13.13
CA ARG A 351 19.90 -2.20 14.59
C ARG A 351 19.86 -0.72 14.96
N ALA A 352 20.69 0.11 14.33
CA ALA A 352 20.73 1.54 14.55
C ALA A 352 19.39 2.24 14.29
N GLN A 353 18.75 1.94 13.16
CA GLN A 353 17.42 2.48 12.85
C GLN A 353 16.37 2.08 13.88
N MET A 354 16.39 0.83 14.36
CA MET A 354 15.43 0.39 15.38
C MET A 354 15.68 1.11 16.71
N LEU A 355 16.93 1.20 17.16
CA LEU A 355 17.27 1.84 18.43
C LEU A 355 16.99 3.35 18.41
N SER A 356 17.27 4.04 17.31
CA SER A 356 17.01 5.48 17.16
C SER A 356 15.51 5.82 17.21
N ALA A 357 14.65 4.86 16.86
CA ALA A 357 13.20 4.99 16.93
C ALA A 357 12.60 4.69 18.33
N THR A 358 13.40 4.21 19.28
CA THR A 358 12.96 3.93 20.67
C THR A 358 12.46 5.20 21.37
N GLY A 359 11.40 5.10 22.17
CA GLY A 359 10.80 6.24 22.86
C GLY A 359 9.46 5.91 23.54
N GLN A 360 8.67 6.93 23.89
CA GLN A 360 7.46 6.84 24.74
C GLN A 360 6.51 5.67 24.40
N ASN A 361 6.33 5.33 23.12
CA ASN A 361 5.42 4.27 22.67
C ASN A 361 6.10 3.09 21.95
N ALA A 362 7.43 3.01 21.94
CA ALA A 362 8.18 2.04 21.14
C ALA A 362 9.33 1.40 21.94
N TYR A 363 9.35 0.07 21.98
CA TYR A 363 10.34 -0.75 22.68
C TYR A 363 11.03 -1.70 21.71
N VAL A 364 12.33 -1.91 21.92
CA VAL A 364 13.17 -2.73 21.05
C VAL A 364 14.04 -3.65 21.91
N TYR A 365 13.96 -4.95 21.65
CA TYR A 365 14.69 -5.98 22.40
C TYR A 365 15.43 -6.93 21.47
N GLY A 366 16.72 -7.12 21.74
CA GLY A 366 17.52 -8.18 21.12
C GLY A 366 17.21 -9.52 21.79
N ILE A 367 17.12 -10.59 21.01
CA ILE A 367 16.93 -11.96 21.51
C ILE A 367 18.17 -12.79 21.19
N LYS A 368 18.68 -13.56 22.16
CA LYS A 368 19.77 -14.53 21.95
C LYS A 368 19.28 -15.80 21.24
N GLY A 369 18.70 -15.63 20.07
CA GLY A 369 18.20 -16.67 19.19
C GLY A 369 18.23 -16.19 17.74
N ASP A 370 17.57 -16.93 16.85
CA ASP A 370 17.41 -16.56 15.46
C ASP A 370 16.05 -15.87 15.19
N PHE A 371 15.82 -15.50 13.92
CA PHE A 371 14.58 -14.85 13.51
C PHE A 371 13.37 -15.79 13.65
N ASP A 372 13.53 -17.08 13.35
CA ASP A 372 12.45 -18.07 13.42
C ASP A 372 11.98 -18.28 14.87
N TYR A 373 12.90 -18.28 15.83
CA TYR A 373 12.59 -18.28 17.25
C TYR A 373 11.79 -17.04 17.66
N CYS A 374 12.22 -15.84 17.24
CA CYS A 374 11.47 -14.59 17.51
C CYS A 374 10.04 -14.67 16.95
N GLN A 375 9.90 -15.13 15.70
CA GLN A 375 8.61 -15.23 15.03
C GLN A 375 7.68 -16.27 15.67
N THR A 376 8.22 -17.44 15.99
CA THR A 376 7.49 -18.55 16.64
C THR A 376 7.01 -18.13 18.02
N THR A 377 7.89 -17.51 18.82
CA THR A 377 7.53 -17.01 20.16
C THR A 377 6.36 -16.03 20.11
N ILE A 378 6.39 -15.07 19.17
CA ILE A 378 5.28 -14.12 19.04
C ILE A 378 3.98 -14.85 18.68
N LYS A 379 4.01 -15.77 17.70
CA LYS A 379 2.83 -16.57 17.33
C LYS A 379 2.26 -17.36 18.52
N GLU A 380 3.11 -17.97 19.33
CA GLU A 380 2.69 -18.68 20.54
C GLU A 380 2.04 -17.74 21.56
N ILE A 381 2.55 -16.53 21.73
CA ILE A 381 1.92 -15.49 22.58
C ILE A 381 0.53 -15.15 22.06
N PHE A 382 0.36 -14.96 20.74
CA PHE A 382 -0.95 -14.69 20.12
C PHE A 382 -1.94 -15.85 20.30
N ASN A 383 -1.46 -17.09 20.18
CA ASN A 383 -2.30 -18.29 20.28
C ASN A 383 -2.62 -18.70 21.73
N ASN A 384 -1.97 -18.07 22.72
CA ASN A 384 -2.26 -18.31 24.13
C ASN A 384 -3.51 -17.52 24.58
N ILE A 385 -4.68 -18.14 24.43
CA ILE A 385 -5.98 -17.54 24.77
C ILE A 385 -6.04 -17.12 26.24
N GLU A 386 -5.48 -17.92 27.16
CA GLU A 386 -5.51 -17.62 28.60
C GLU A 386 -4.69 -16.35 28.91
N LEU A 387 -3.47 -16.26 28.37
CA LEU A 387 -2.59 -15.10 28.53
C LEU A 387 -3.21 -13.83 27.94
N THR A 388 -3.67 -13.91 26.69
CA THR A 388 -4.24 -12.76 25.98
C THR A 388 -5.54 -12.29 26.61
N SER A 389 -6.40 -13.21 27.05
CA SER A 389 -7.63 -12.88 27.80
C SER A 389 -7.30 -12.24 29.14
N SER A 390 -6.28 -12.75 29.86
CA SER A 390 -5.83 -12.14 31.11
C SER A 390 -5.31 -10.72 30.92
N TRP A 391 -4.60 -10.42 29.82
CA TRP A 391 -4.10 -9.06 29.56
C TRP A 391 -5.21 -8.10 29.15
N ARG A 392 -6.20 -8.58 28.39
CA ARG A 392 -7.43 -7.82 28.08
C ARG A 392 -8.17 -7.42 29.36
N GLU A 393 -8.38 -8.37 30.27
CA GLU A 393 -9.13 -8.14 31.50
C GLU A 393 -8.35 -7.28 32.51
N LYS A 394 -7.06 -7.57 32.72
CA LYS A 394 -6.27 -6.87 33.75
C LYS A 394 -5.78 -5.49 33.31
N TYR A 395 -5.48 -5.31 32.03
CA TYR A 395 -4.75 -4.13 31.53
C TYR A 395 -5.51 -3.35 30.45
N SER A 396 -6.67 -3.84 30.00
CA SER A 396 -7.41 -3.28 28.85
C SER A 396 -6.54 -3.22 27.58
N ILE A 397 -5.64 -4.19 27.41
CA ILE A 397 -4.71 -4.29 26.29
C ILE A 397 -5.07 -5.45 25.38
N GLU A 398 -5.19 -5.15 24.10
CA GLU A 398 -5.31 -6.09 23.00
C GLU A 398 -3.95 -6.27 22.32
N LEU A 399 -3.61 -7.51 21.95
CA LEU A 399 -2.44 -7.74 21.10
C LEU A 399 -2.81 -7.58 19.63
N SER A 400 -1.89 -7.00 18.85
CA SER A 400 -2.02 -6.89 17.40
C SER A 400 -0.69 -7.07 16.70
N ALA A 401 -0.71 -7.41 15.41
CA ALA A 401 0.48 -7.62 14.60
C ALA A 401 0.53 -6.62 13.43
N ALA A 402 1.71 -6.03 13.22
CA ALA A 402 2.02 -5.18 12.07
C ALA A 402 2.93 -5.90 11.03
N ASN A 403 3.01 -7.22 11.10
CA ASN A 403 3.80 -8.05 10.19
C ASN A 403 3.09 -8.20 8.83
N SER A 404 3.77 -8.82 7.85
CA SER A 404 3.28 -8.97 6.46
C SER A 404 1.98 -9.76 6.32
N ILE A 405 1.48 -10.35 7.41
CA ILE A 405 0.18 -11.01 7.49
C ILE A 405 -0.99 -10.02 7.56
N ASN A 406 -0.77 -8.78 8.02
CA ASN A 406 -1.85 -7.80 8.14
C ASN A 406 -2.35 -7.36 6.75
N TRP A 407 -3.66 -7.43 6.50
CA TRP A 407 -4.26 -7.07 5.20
C TRP A 407 -3.98 -5.62 4.79
N GLY A 408 -3.89 -4.70 5.76
CA GLY A 408 -3.58 -3.29 5.50
C GLY A 408 -2.17 -3.06 4.91
N ARG A 409 -1.25 -4.01 5.11
CA ARG A 409 0.04 -3.96 4.39
C ARG A 409 -0.09 -4.37 2.94
N LEU A 410 -0.89 -5.41 2.67
CA LEU A 410 -1.05 -5.94 1.32
C LEU A 410 -1.79 -4.95 0.41
N VAL A 411 -2.88 -4.34 0.91
CA VAL A 411 -3.70 -3.39 0.14
C VAL A 411 -2.88 -2.19 -0.36
N SER A 412 -1.96 -1.69 0.47
CA SER A 412 -1.09 -0.57 0.10
C SER A 412 -0.02 -0.96 -0.93
N GLN A 413 0.45 -2.21 -0.90
CA GLN A 413 1.41 -2.72 -1.89
C GLN A 413 0.76 -2.94 -3.26
N ILE A 414 -0.53 -3.29 -3.32
CA ILE A 414 -1.27 -3.38 -4.60
C ILE A 414 -1.22 -2.03 -5.31
N ALA A 415 -1.43 -0.93 -4.56
CA ALA A 415 -1.35 0.41 -5.12
C ALA A 415 0.03 0.74 -5.71
N CYS A 416 1.10 0.29 -5.07
CA CYS A 416 2.47 0.42 -5.59
C CYS A 416 2.64 -0.25 -6.96
N HIS A 417 2.16 -1.49 -7.13
CA HIS A 417 2.30 -2.22 -8.41
C HIS A 417 1.43 -1.67 -9.53
N ILE A 418 0.19 -1.26 -9.25
CA ILE A 418 -0.63 -0.59 -10.27
C ILE A 418 0.01 0.74 -10.67
N SER A 419 0.57 1.46 -9.69
CA SER A 419 1.26 2.74 -9.93
C SER A 419 2.53 2.59 -10.75
N SER A 420 3.33 1.52 -10.55
CA SER A 420 4.54 1.28 -11.34
C SER A 420 4.23 1.02 -12.81
N TYR A 421 3.16 0.28 -13.11
CA TYR A 421 2.68 0.11 -14.48
C TYR A 421 2.24 1.45 -15.10
N ALA A 422 1.53 2.28 -14.34
CA ALA A 422 1.13 3.62 -14.79
C ALA A 422 2.33 4.53 -15.07
N GLU A 423 3.40 4.47 -14.27
CA GLU A 423 4.67 5.17 -14.52
C GLU A 423 5.33 4.73 -15.83
N MET A 424 5.36 3.43 -16.11
CA MET A 424 5.93 2.91 -17.36
C MET A 424 5.23 3.51 -18.59
N VAL A 425 3.90 3.64 -18.53
CA VAL A 425 3.11 4.25 -19.61
C VAL A 425 3.36 5.75 -19.67
N LYS A 426 3.29 6.45 -18.53
CA LYS A 426 3.50 7.89 -18.41
C LYS A 426 4.84 8.35 -19.01
N HIS A 427 5.89 7.60 -18.73
CA HIS A 427 7.24 7.88 -19.24
C HIS A 427 7.50 7.35 -20.65
N GLY A 428 6.51 6.74 -21.29
CA GLY A 428 6.61 6.27 -22.68
C GLY A 428 7.47 5.01 -22.84
N HIS A 429 7.81 4.30 -21.75
CA HIS A 429 8.53 3.04 -21.81
C HIS A 429 7.69 1.92 -22.42
N ILE A 430 6.37 1.98 -22.24
CA ILE A 430 5.39 1.07 -22.84
C ILE A 430 4.13 1.82 -23.27
N THR A 431 3.33 1.21 -24.15
CA THR A 431 1.97 1.67 -24.44
C THR A 431 0.97 1.04 -23.47
N MET A 432 -0.16 1.71 -23.21
CA MET A 432 -1.26 1.12 -22.43
C MET A 432 -1.69 -0.24 -23.00
N GLY A 433 -1.98 -1.21 -22.13
CA GLY A 433 -2.26 -2.61 -22.50
C GLY A 433 -1.03 -3.48 -22.82
N ARG A 434 0.18 -2.93 -22.93
CA ARG A 434 1.39 -3.74 -23.18
C ARG A 434 1.70 -4.61 -21.97
N LYS A 435 1.93 -5.89 -22.23
CA LYS A 435 2.31 -6.85 -21.19
C LYS A 435 3.69 -6.56 -20.58
N VAL A 436 3.80 -6.69 -19.26
CA VAL A 436 5.03 -6.45 -18.46
C VAL A 436 5.30 -7.64 -17.54
N ASP A 437 6.55 -8.08 -17.47
CA ASP A 437 7.01 -9.07 -16.49
C ASP A 437 7.48 -8.35 -15.21
N VAL A 438 7.28 -8.95 -14.03
CA VAL A 438 7.68 -8.35 -12.74
C VAL A 438 8.56 -9.33 -11.99
N CYS A 439 9.79 -8.92 -11.65
CA CYS A 439 10.75 -9.70 -10.88
C CYS A 439 10.87 -9.17 -9.46
N ILE A 440 10.66 -10.04 -8.48
CA ILE A 440 10.58 -9.67 -7.06
C ILE A 440 11.58 -10.51 -6.26
N PRO A 441 12.50 -9.90 -5.49
CA PRO A 441 13.24 -10.62 -4.47
C PRO A 441 12.25 -11.08 -3.40
N THR A 442 12.01 -12.38 -3.33
CA THR A 442 10.82 -12.94 -2.70
C THR A 442 11.17 -13.61 -1.38
N GLY A 443 10.68 -13.01 -0.28
CA GLY A 443 10.66 -13.64 1.05
C GLY A 443 9.25 -14.16 1.39
N ASN A 444 8.55 -13.43 2.26
CA ASN A 444 7.22 -13.78 2.80
C ASN A 444 6.02 -13.71 1.82
N PHE A 445 6.26 -13.76 0.51
CA PHE A 445 5.27 -13.71 -0.59
C PHE A 445 4.38 -12.46 -0.71
N GLY A 446 4.34 -11.55 0.27
CA GLY A 446 3.41 -10.42 0.27
C GLY A 446 3.59 -9.47 -0.92
N ASN A 447 4.83 -9.14 -1.28
CA ASN A 447 5.11 -8.23 -2.39
C ASN A 447 4.66 -8.84 -3.73
N VAL A 448 5.03 -10.09 -4.03
CA VAL A 448 4.59 -10.75 -5.26
C VAL A 448 3.08 -11.00 -5.29
N LEU A 449 2.46 -11.33 -4.15
CA LEU A 449 1.01 -11.47 -4.04
C LEU A 449 0.29 -10.16 -4.39
N SER A 450 0.82 -9.01 -3.95
CA SER A 450 0.23 -7.72 -4.31
C SER A 450 0.33 -7.41 -5.82
N ALA A 451 1.37 -7.88 -6.50
CA ALA A 451 1.46 -7.82 -7.96
C ALA A 451 0.44 -8.76 -8.64
N CYS A 452 0.21 -9.95 -8.08
CA CYS A 452 -0.85 -10.87 -8.53
C CYS A 452 -2.23 -10.23 -8.42
N TYR A 453 -2.49 -9.54 -7.30
CA TYR A 453 -3.74 -8.81 -7.11
C TYR A 453 -3.86 -7.63 -8.05
N ALA A 454 -2.80 -6.88 -8.32
CA ALA A 454 -2.80 -5.84 -9.35
C ALA A 454 -3.16 -6.41 -10.75
N LYS A 455 -2.68 -7.61 -11.10
CA LYS A 455 -3.08 -8.31 -12.33
C LYS A 455 -4.55 -8.70 -12.33
N LYS A 456 -5.07 -9.27 -11.23
CA LYS A 456 -6.51 -9.56 -11.07
C LYS A 456 -7.37 -8.29 -11.17
N MET A 457 -6.82 -7.16 -10.75
CA MET A 457 -7.43 -5.85 -10.87
C MET A 457 -7.29 -5.23 -12.28
N GLY A 458 -6.78 -5.95 -13.28
CA GLY A 458 -6.78 -5.52 -14.69
C GLY A 458 -5.46 -4.97 -15.22
N VAL A 459 -4.40 -4.90 -14.41
CA VAL A 459 -3.07 -4.54 -14.92
C VAL A 459 -2.53 -5.66 -15.80
N PRO A 460 -1.99 -5.38 -17.00
CA PRO A 460 -1.53 -6.41 -17.94
C PRO A 460 -0.14 -6.96 -17.54
N PHE A 461 0.01 -7.45 -16.31
CA PHE A 461 1.19 -8.23 -15.94
C PHE A 461 1.16 -9.61 -16.58
N ASN A 462 2.31 -10.07 -17.06
CA ASN A 462 2.48 -11.32 -17.76
C ASN A 462 2.98 -12.41 -16.81
N LYS A 463 4.28 -12.41 -16.49
CA LYS A 463 4.88 -13.33 -15.52
C LYS A 463 5.32 -12.62 -14.24
N PHE A 464 5.15 -13.32 -13.13
CA PHE A 464 5.75 -12.97 -11.84
C PHE A 464 6.97 -13.85 -11.60
N ILE A 465 8.14 -13.22 -11.48
CA ILE A 465 9.41 -13.92 -11.33
C ILE A 465 9.83 -13.82 -9.87
N CYS A 466 9.77 -14.93 -9.15
CA CYS A 466 10.20 -15.04 -7.76
C CYS A 466 11.71 -15.30 -7.72
N ALA A 467 12.48 -14.31 -7.28
CA ALA A 467 13.91 -14.45 -7.07
C ALA A 467 14.22 -14.78 -5.60
N SER A 468 14.72 -15.98 -5.36
CA SER A 468 15.21 -16.41 -4.05
C SER A 468 16.74 -16.24 -3.94
N ASN A 469 17.26 -16.14 -2.72
CA ASN A 469 18.67 -16.41 -2.47
C ASN A 469 18.86 -17.92 -2.21
N LYS A 470 19.93 -18.29 -1.51
CA LYS A 470 20.19 -19.68 -1.09
C LYS A 470 19.01 -20.36 -0.39
N ASN A 471 18.17 -19.60 0.33
CA ASN A 471 16.93 -20.05 0.95
C ASN A 471 15.80 -20.15 -0.09
N LYS A 472 15.88 -21.17 -0.95
CA LYS A 472 15.08 -21.32 -2.17
C LYS A 472 13.80 -22.18 -2.05
N VAL A 473 13.18 -22.23 -0.87
CA VAL A 473 11.97 -23.05 -0.64
C VAL A 473 10.83 -22.72 -1.62
N LEU A 474 10.65 -21.45 -1.95
CA LEU A 474 9.63 -21.01 -2.91
C LEU A 474 9.98 -21.36 -4.35
N THR A 475 11.28 -21.34 -4.70
CA THR A 475 11.74 -21.77 -6.03
C THR A 475 11.44 -23.25 -6.23
N ASP A 476 11.79 -24.08 -5.24
CA ASP A 476 11.55 -25.52 -5.30
C ASP A 476 10.04 -25.83 -5.32
N PHE A 477 9.24 -25.12 -4.52
CA PHE A 477 7.78 -25.25 -4.53
C PHE A 477 7.17 -24.88 -5.89
N ILE A 478 7.54 -23.75 -6.49
CA ILE A 478 7.01 -23.33 -7.80
C ILE A 478 7.40 -24.31 -8.91
N HIS A 479 8.56 -24.98 -8.81
CA HIS A 479 8.97 -26.00 -9.77
C HIS A 479 8.27 -27.34 -9.60
N THR A 480 8.03 -27.77 -8.36
CA THR A 480 7.67 -29.16 -8.05
C THR A 480 6.26 -29.34 -7.50
N GLY A 481 5.65 -28.28 -6.97
CA GLY A 481 4.41 -28.34 -6.19
C GLY A 481 4.61 -28.85 -4.76
N ILE A 482 5.85 -29.08 -4.33
CA ILE A 482 6.20 -29.62 -3.01
C ILE A 482 6.81 -28.50 -2.17
N TYR A 483 6.16 -28.17 -1.05
CA TYR A 483 6.68 -27.23 -0.07
C TYR A 483 7.26 -28.05 1.09
N ASP A 484 8.57 -28.28 1.06
CA ASP A 484 9.28 -29.11 2.05
C ASP A 484 10.31 -28.28 2.82
N ILE A 485 10.17 -28.21 4.15
CA ILE A 485 11.14 -27.60 5.06
C ILE A 485 11.76 -28.60 6.05
N SER A 486 11.40 -29.90 5.97
CA SER A 486 11.77 -30.95 6.93
C SER A 486 13.29 -31.16 7.11
N ASN A 487 14.05 -30.87 6.05
CA ASN A 487 15.51 -31.01 6.03
C ASN A 487 16.22 -29.69 5.66
N ARG A 488 15.54 -28.55 5.79
CA ARG A 488 16.12 -27.25 5.48
C ARG A 488 16.61 -26.56 6.74
N HIS A 489 17.77 -25.95 6.62
CA HIS A 489 18.30 -25.03 7.63
C HIS A 489 18.35 -23.63 7.04
N LEU A 490 17.89 -22.65 7.81
CA LEU A 490 17.95 -21.25 7.42
C LEU A 490 19.42 -20.86 7.25
N CYS A 491 19.80 -20.47 6.03
CA CYS A 491 21.13 -20.00 5.71
C CYS A 491 21.13 -18.48 5.85
N GLN A 492 22.01 -17.93 6.71
CA GLN A 492 22.25 -16.49 6.73
C GLN A 492 22.97 -16.08 5.44
N THR A 493 22.44 -15.08 4.74
CA THR A 493 23.04 -14.55 3.50
C THR A 493 23.25 -13.04 3.60
N THR A 494 23.82 -12.44 2.55
CA THR A 494 23.93 -10.97 2.39
C THR A 494 22.58 -10.28 2.12
N SER A 495 21.50 -11.05 1.91
CA SER A 495 20.14 -10.55 1.66
C SER A 495 19.15 -11.04 2.75
N PRO A 496 19.36 -10.64 4.02
CA PRO A 496 18.70 -11.23 5.19
C PRO A 496 17.18 -11.03 5.25
N ALA A 497 16.61 -10.08 4.49
CA ALA A 497 15.16 -9.86 4.49
C ALA A 497 14.39 -10.91 3.67
N ILE A 498 15.08 -11.74 2.88
CA ILE A 498 14.50 -12.86 2.13
C ILE A 498 15.07 -14.23 2.57
N ASP A 499 15.84 -14.28 3.66
CA ASP A 499 16.20 -15.51 4.34
C ASP A 499 14.97 -16.07 5.06
N ILE A 500 14.24 -16.99 4.43
CA ILE A 500 13.00 -17.58 4.98
C ILE A 500 12.90 -19.09 4.75
N LEU A 501 12.27 -19.79 5.69
CA LEU A 501 11.81 -21.18 5.52
C LEU A 501 10.30 -21.27 5.32
N LYS A 502 9.51 -20.46 6.06
CA LYS A 502 8.05 -20.41 5.94
C LYS A 502 7.62 -19.08 5.29
N SER A 503 6.91 -19.15 4.16
CA SER A 503 6.41 -17.97 3.46
C SER A 503 4.96 -17.68 3.79
N SER A 504 4.73 -16.68 4.64
CA SER A 504 3.40 -16.42 5.23
C SER A 504 2.29 -16.13 4.21
N ASN A 505 2.51 -15.30 3.19
CA ASN A 505 1.44 -14.93 2.25
C ASN A 505 1.22 -15.94 1.12
N LEU A 506 1.98 -17.05 1.08
CA LEU A 506 1.67 -18.14 0.15
C LEU A 506 0.27 -18.71 0.42
N GLU A 507 -0.17 -18.70 1.68
CA GLU A 507 -1.51 -19.16 2.11
C GLU A 507 -2.64 -18.42 1.37
N ARG A 508 -2.54 -17.09 1.25
CA ARG A 508 -3.53 -16.27 0.52
C ARG A 508 -3.56 -16.60 -0.97
N TYR A 509 -2.41 -16.83 -1.56
CA TYR A 509 -2.33 -17.22 -2.97
C TYR A 509 -2.92 -18.62 -3.19
N LEU A 510 -2.63 -19.57 -2.31
CA LEU A 510 -3.18 -20.93 -2.36
C LEU A 510 -4.71 -20.94 -2.17
N TYR A 511 -5.23 -20.09 -1.29
CA TYR A 511 -6.68 -19.86 -1.19
C TYR A 511 -7.27 -19.39 -2.52
N ASP A 512 -6.65 -18.40 -3.16
CA ASP A 512 -7.13 -17.85 -4.42
C ASP A 512 -7.08 -18.84 -5.59
N VAL A 513 -5.95 -19.54 -5.77
CA VAL A 513 -5.73 -20.45 -6.91
C VAL A 513 -6.57 -21.73 -6.79
N THR A 514 -7.00 -22.09 -5.58
CA THR A 514 -7.90 -23.23 -5.32
C THR A 514 -9.37 -22.86 -5.39
N ASN A 515 -9.72 -21.71 -5.98
CA ASN A 515 -11.08 -21.17 -5.99
C ASN A 515 -11.67 -21.06 -4.58
N ARG A 516 -10.87 -20.50 -3.64
CA ARG A 516 -11.27 -20.17 -2.27
C ARG A 516 -11.58 -21.41 -1.41
N ASN A 517 -10.89 -22.53 -1.65
CA ASN A 517 -11.10 -23.77 -0.90
C ASN A 517 -10.42 -23.72 0.48
N THR A 518 -11.17 -23.25 1.48
CA THR A 518 -10.69 -23.12 2.87
C THR A 518 -10.26 -24.43 3.50
N SER A 519 -10.94 -25.53 3.18
CA SER A 519 -10.64 -26.85 3.77
C SER A 519 -9.29 -27.38 3.28
N GLN A 520 -9.00 -27.23 1.98
CA GLN A 520 -7.74 -27.68 1.41
C GLN A 520 -6.56 -26.84 1.91
N VAL A 521 -6.73 -25.52 1.98
CA VAL A 521 -5.69 -24.62 2.52
C VAL A 521 -5.41 -24.97 3.98
N LYS A 522 -6.46 -25.16 4.79
CA LYS A 522 -6.31 -25.57 6.18
C LYS A 522 -5.51 -26.86 6.30
N GLU A 523 -5.85 -27.90 5.52
CA GLU A 523 -5.13 -29.19 5.53
C GLU A 523 -3.64 -29.03 5.22
N TRP A 524 -3.28 -28.26 4.18
CA TRP A 524 -1.86 -28.05 3.82
C TRP A 524 -1.07 -27.36 4.92
N PHE A 525 -1.62 -26.32 5.54
CA PHE A 525 -0.90 -25.60 6.59
C PHE A 525 -0.89 -26.35 7.93
N GLU A 526 -1.91 -27.14 8.25
CA GLU A 526 -1.84 -28.09 9.37
C GLU A 526 -0.77 -29.15 9.13
N THR A 527 -0.69 -29.70 7.91
CA THR A 527 0.34 -30.67 7.53
C THR A 527 1.74 -30.05 7.57
N LEU A 528 1.90 -28.80 7.12
CA LEU A 528 3.17 -28.07 7.23
C LEU A 528 3.62 -27.88 8.69
N ASP A 529 2.67 -27.68 9.60
CA ASP A 529 2.98 -27.49 11.01
C ASP A 529 3.29 -28.83 11.72
N THR A 530 2.73 -29.96 11.28
CA THR A 530 2.99 -31.28 11.89
C THR A 530 4.09 -32.10 11.23
N SER A 531 4.23 -32.00 9.92
CA SER A 531 5.08 -32.85 9.09
C SER A 531 6.14 -32.07 8.32
N GLU A 532 6.16 -30.74 8.47
CA GLU A 532 7.15 -29.84 7.84
C GLU A 532 7.17 -29.90 6.31
N GLU A 533 6.13 -30.49 5.70
CA GLU A 533 6.00 -30.63 4.25
C GLU A 533 4.53 -30.69 3.83
N PHE A 534 4.19 -30.16 2.66
CA PHE A 534 2.97 -30.52 1.94
C PHE A 534 3.18 -30.50 0.42
N SER A 535 2.28 -31.15 -0.32
CA SER A 535 2.27 -31.11 -1.78
C SER A 535 0.92 -30.66 -2.31
N VAL A 536 0.93 -29.92 -3.42
CA VAL A 536 -0.29 -29.50 -4.13
C VAL A 536 -0.57 -30.42 -5.31
N PRO A 537 -1.86 -30.64 -5.68
CA PRO A 537 -2.23 -31.35 -6.89
C PRO A 537 -1.63 -30.74 -8.16
N LYS A 538 -1.52 -31.55 -9.22
CA LYS A 538 -0.93 -31.12 -10.50
C LYS A 538 -1.69 -29.93 -11.10
N GLU A 539 -3.01 -29.92 -10.96
CA GLU A 539 -3.88 -28.85 -11.46
C GLU A 539 -3.57 -27.51 -10.78
N VAL A 540 -3.28 -27.54 -9.47
CA VAL A 540 -2.85 -26.37 -8.72
C VAL A 540 -1.47 -25.94 -9.18
N LEU A 541 -0.50 -26.87 -9.28
CA LEU A 541 0.84 -26.56 -9.77
C LEU A 541 0.83 -25.94 -11.17
N ASP A 542 0.01 -26.46 -12.08
CA ASP A 542 -0.13 -25.93 -13.45
C ASP A 542 -0.67 -24.49 -13.44
N ALA A 543 -1.67 -24.19 -12.60
CA ALA A 543 -2.18 -22.84 -12.42
C ALA A 543 -1.14 -21.89 -11.80
N ILE A 544 -0.28 -22.39 -10.90
CA ILE A 544 0.85 -21.61 -10.37
C ILE A 544 1.85 -21.29 -11.49
N GLN A 545 2.25 -22.29 -12.28
CA GLN A 545 3.25 -22.16 -13.35
C GLN A 545 2.74 -21.36 -14.58
N GLU A 546 1.43 -21.19 -14.72
CA GLU A 546 0.83 -20.29 -15.71
C GLU A 546 1.26 -18.83 -15.51
N ASP A 547 1.44 -18.42 -14.25
CA ASP A 547 1.75 -17.02 -13.89
C ASP A 547 3.15 -16.84 -13.31
N PHE A 548 3.68 -17.87 -12.64
CA PHE A 548 4.93 -17.78 -11.91
C PHE A 548 6.10 -18.42 -12.66
N VAL A 549 7.25 -17.78 -12.53
CA VAL A 549 8.58 -18.34 -12.77
C VAL A 549 9.38 -18.14 -11.48
N ALA A 550 10.26 -19.07 -11.14
CA ALA A 550 11.14 -18.90 -9.99
C ALA A 550 12.55 -19.36 -10.31
N ASP A 551 13.52 -18.67 -9.74
CA ASP A 551 14.92 -19.05 -9.76
C ASP A 551 15.61 -18.46 -8.53
N TYR A 552 16.85 -18.85 -8.29
CA TYR A 552 17.63 -18.37 -7.18
C TYR A 552 19.03 -17.90 -7.59
N ALA A 553 19.60 -16.99 -6.81
CA ALA A 553 20.98 -16.53 -6.98
C ALA A 553 21.86 -16.99 -5.80
N GLU A 554 23.07 -17.43 -6.11
CA GLU A 554 24.13 -17.63 -5.12
C GLU A 554 24.77 -16.28 -4.74
N GLU A 555 25.44 -16.21 -3.60
CA GLU A 555 26.01 -14.96 -3.07
C GLU A 555 27.04 -14.34 -4.02
N ASP A 556 27.93 -15.15 -4.61
CA ASP A 556 28.94 -14.67 -5.58
C ASP A 556 28.29 -14.04 -6.81
N GLU A 557 27.15 -14.57 -7.26
CA GLU A 557 26.41 -14.06 -8.42
C GLU A 557 25.75 -12.72 -8.11
N SER A 558 25.12 -12.60 -6.93
CA SER A 558 24.55 -11.34 -6.47
C SER A 558 25.63 -10.27 -6.24
N THR A 559 26.80 -10.66 -5.73
CA THR A 559 27.97 -9.78 -5.55
C THR A 559 28.48 -9.29 -6.90
N TRP A 560 28.59 -10.19 -7.87
CA TRP A 560 28.95 -9.82 -9.24
C TRP A 560 27.92 -8.88 -9.87
N ALA A 561 26.62 -9.14 -9.70
CA ALA A 561 25.56 -8.29 -10.24
C ALA A 561 25.58 -6.87 -9.66
N MET A 562 25.86 -6.71 -8.36
CA MET A 562 26.07 -5.38 -7.75
C MET A 562 27.25 -4.65 -8.41
N LYS A 563 28.38 -5.35 -8.58
CA LYS A 563 29.59 -4.80 -9.20
C LYS A 563 29.36 -4.39 -10.65
N ASP A 564 28.85 -5.32 -11.46
CA ASP A 564 28.64 -5.15 -12.90
C ASP A 564 27.65 -4.01 -13.18
N THR A 565 26.52 -3.99 -12.46
CA THR A 565 25.51 -2.92 -12.61
C THR A 565 26.08 -1.55 -12.24
N TYR A 566 26.94 -1.46 -11.22
CA TYR A 566 27.61 -0.21 -10.89
C TYR A 566 28.55 0.27 -12.00
N PHE A 567 29.46 -0.59 -12.48
CA PHE A 567 30.46 -0.19 -13.47
C PHE A 567 29.88 0.04 -14.88
N GLU A 568 28.90 -0.77 -15.30
CA GLU A 568 28.33 -0.70 -16.65
C GLU A 568 27.14 0.26 -16.74
N GLN A 569 26.40 0.47 -15.65
CA GLN A 569 25.12 1.20 -15.67
C GLN A 569 25.08 2.38 -14.69
N ASN A 570 26.14 2.61 -13.91
CA ASN A 570 26.22 3.65 -12.88
C ASN A 570 25.05 3.59 -11.87
N TYR A 571 24.61 2.37 -11.55
CA TYR A 571 23.50 2.10 -10.64
C TYR A 571 23.90 1.12 -9.53
N LEU A 572 23.72 1.52 -8.27
CA LEU A 572 24.01 0.70 -7.10
C LEU A 572 22.80 -0.12 -6.69
N LEU A 573 22.94 -1.43 -6.77
CA LEU A 573 21.97 -2.38 -6.24
C LEU A 573 22.27 -2.67 -4.78
N ASP A 574 21.22 -2.79 -3.97
CA ASP A 574 21.32 -3.52 -2.69
C ASP A 574 21.35 -5.04 -2.95
N PRO A 575 21.83 -5.87 -2.00
CA PRO A 575 21.94 -7.32 -2.19
C PRO A 575 20.63 -8.02 -2.57
N HIS A 576 19.47 -7.55 -2.07
CA HIS A 576 18.17 -8.12 -2.40
C HIS A 576 17.80 -7.81 -3.85
N THR A 577 17.97 -6.57 -4.28
CA THR A 577 17.72 -6.18 -5.68
C THR A 577 18.72 -6.86 -6.62
N ALA A 578 19.96 -7.10 -6.17
CA ALA A 578 20.95 -7.86 -6.93
C ALA A 578 20.56 -9.33 -7.15
N VAL A 579 20.00 -10.00 -6.14
CA VAL A 579 19.40 -11.35 -6.30
C VAL A 579 18.31 -11.32 -7.38
N ALA A 580 17.43 -10.33 -7.35
CA ALA A 580 16.40 -10.17 -8.37
C ALA A 580 16.97 -9.84 -9.75
N LYS A 581 18.06 -9.07 -9.84
CA LYS A 581 18.76 -8.75 -11.08
C LYS A 581 19.35 -10.00 -11.74
N VAL A 582 20.04 -10.85 -10.97
CA VAL A 582 20.60 -12.12 -11.48
C VAL A 582 19.50 -12.99 -12.10
N VAL A 583 18.40 -13.19 -11.37
CA VAL A 583 17.28 -14.00 -11.84
C VAL A 583 16.57 -13.33 -13.03
N ALA A 584 16.40 -12.01 -13.01
CA ALA A 584 15.83 -11.26 -14.12
C ALA A 584 16.67 -11.38 -15.39
N ASP A 585 18.00 -11.33 -15.30
CA ASP A 585 18.90 -11.46 -16.45
C ASP A 585 18.81 -12.85 -17.10
N ARG A 586 18.82 -13.90 -16.27
CA ARG A 586 18.65 -15.29 -16.76
C ARG A 586 17.28 -15.50 -17.40
N TYR A 587 16.23 -14.99 -16.76
CA TYR A 587 14.88 -15.10 -17.28
C TYR A 587 14.70 -14.29 -18.58
N GLN A 588 15.19 -13.05 -18.62
CA GLN A 588 14.98 -12.18 -19.75
C GLN A 588 15.69 -12.72 -20.98
N GLY A 589 16.97 -13.08 -20.90
CA GLY A 589 17.70 -13.68 -22.02
C GLY A 589 17.49 -12.90 -23.33
N GLN A 590 16.80 -13.52 -24.31
CA GLN A 590 16.45 -12.89 -25.60
C GLN A 590 15.00 -12.37 -25.68
N ARG A 591 14.24 -12.39 -24.59
CA ARG A 591 12.85 -11.92 -24.53
C ARG A 591 12.81 -10.40 -24.62
N ASN A 592 11.83 -9.89 -25.36
CA ASN A 592 11.59 -8.45 -25.52
C ASN A 592 10.38 -7.94 -24.70
N THR A 593 9.96 -8.69 -23.69
CA THR A 593 8.94 -8.21 -22.75
C THR A 593 9.62 -7.25 -21.76
N PRO A 594 9.08 -6.04 -21.55
CA PRO A 594 9.56 -5.14 -20.51
C PRO A 594 9.49 -5.81 -19.14
N LEU A 595 10.56 -5.67 -18.35
CA LEU A 595 10.70 -6.32 -17.06
C LEU A 595 10.95 -5.28 -15.97
N VAL A 596 10.09 -5.28 -14.95
CA VAL A 596 10.24 -4.44 -13.75
C VAL A 596 10.83 -5.26 -12.61
N ILE A 597 11.99 -4.87 -12.12
CA ILE A 597 12.66 -5.40 -10.93
C ILE A 597 12.23 -4.56 -9.73
N CYS A 598 11.76 -5.19 -8.66
CA CYS A 598 11.43 -4.50 -7.43
C CYS A 598 12.70 -4.16 -6.64
N GLY A 599 13.06 -2.87 -6.58
CA GLY A 599 14.13 -2.35 -5.73
C GLY A 599 13.67 -2.26 -4.28
N THR A 600 14.00 -3.26 -3.45
CA THR A 600 13.34 -3.41 -2.14
C THR A 600 14.02 -2.70 -0.96
N ALA A 601 15.29 -2.33 -1.10
CA ALA A 601 16.02 -1.59 -0.08
C ALA A 601 17.06 -0.67 -0.73
N HIS A 602 17.42 0.39 -0.03
CA HIS A 602 18.52 1.25 -0.47
C HIS A 602 19.85 0.56 -0.17
N TYR A 603 20.82 0.63 -1.09
CA TYR A 603 22.13 -0.03 -0.96
C TYR A 603 22.87 0.34 0.34
N ALA A 604 22.70 1.59 0.80
CA ALA A 604 23.31 2.10 2.04
C ALA A 604 22.90 1.36 3.32
N LYS A 605 21.88 0.49 3.26
CA LYS A 605 21.52 -0.39 4.36
C LYS A 605 22.48 -1.58 4.51
N PHE A 606 23.25 -1.89 3.48
CA PHE A 606 24.12 -3.06 3.38
C PHE A 606 25.54 -2.68 2.90
N PRO A 607 26.24 -1.78 3.61
CA PRO A 607 27.55 -1.27 3.20
C PRO A 607 28.61 -2.38 3.11
N GLU A 608 28.58 -3.37 4.00
CA GLU A 608 29.54 -4.47 4.00
C GLU A 608 29.46 -5.29 2.72
N ALA A 609 28.23 -5.64 2.30
CA ALA A 609 27.99 -6.37 1.06
C ALA A 609 28.41 -5.54 -0.17
N LEU A 610 28.15 -4.23 -0.14
CA LEU A 610 28.47 -3.35 -1.25
C LEU A 610 29.98 -3.08 -1.38
N GLN A 611 30.67 -2.83 -0.27
CA GLN A 611 32.12 -2.65 -0.25
C GLN A 611 32.82 -3.92 -0.72
N GLY A 612 32.35 -5.10 -0.28
CA GLY A 612 32.86 -6.39 -0.76
C GLY A 612 32.70 -6.59 -2.28
N ALA A 613 31.65 -6.03 -2.88
CA ALA A 613 31.41 -6.11 -4.32
C ALA A 613 32.27 -5.12 -5.12
N ILE A 614 32.40 -3.87 -4.65
CA ILE A 614 32.98 -2.76 -5.43
C ILE A 614 34.48 -2.59 -5.17
N ASP A 615 34.93 -2.63 -3.92
CA ASP A 615 36.31 -2.31 -3.55
C ASP A 615 37.20 -3.57 -3.48
N THR A 616 37.45 -4.18 -4.64
CA THR A 616 38.26 -5.41 -4.72
C THR A 616 39.76 -5.20 -4.49
N HIS A 617 40.24 -3.94 -4.34
CA HIS A 617 41.66 -3.60 -4.21
C HIS A 617 42.07 -3.18 -2.80
N ASN A 618 41.19 -2.58 -2.00
CA ASN A 618 41.41 -2.37 -0.58
C ASN A 618 40.67 -3.45 0.23
N ARG A 619 41.37 -4.55 0.54
CA ARG A 619 40.94 -5.52 1.58
C ARG A 619 41.08 -4.96 3.00
N GLU A 620 41.05 -3.64 3.17
CA GLU A 620 40.91 -3.09 4.51
C GLU A 620 39.52 -3.48 5.00
N ARG A 621 39.46 -3.97 6.24
CA ARG A 621 38.19 -4.31 6.88
C ARG A 621 37.26 -3.08 6.75
N PRO A 622 35.97 -3.26 6.43
CA PRO A 622 35.01 -2.16 6.49
C PRO A 622 35.26 -1.37 7.77
N ALA A 623 35.26 -0.03 7.69
CA ALA A 623 35.44 0.79 8.89
C ALA A 623 34.51 0.29 10.00
N ASP A 624 35.03 0.12 11.22
CA ASP A 624 34.30 -0.51 12.32
C ASP A 624 33.07 0.33 12.74
N ASP A 625 33.08 1.64 12.45
CA ASP A 625 31.98 2.55 12.74
C ASP A 625 31.10 2.84 11.51
N VAL A 626 29.79 2.98 11.73
CA VAL A 626 28.81 3.09 10.65
C VAL A 626 28.91 4.42 9.88
N ALA A 627 29.37 5.49 10.53
CA ALA A 627 29.49 6.81 9.90
C ALA A 627 30.58 6.84 8.82
N SER A 628 31.70 6.17 9.06
CA SER A 628 32.78 5.99 8.08
C SER A 628 32.33 5.17 6.87
N GLN A 629 31.53 4.11 7.09
CA GLN A 629 30.96 3.31 6.00
C GLN A 629 30.06 4.14 5.09
N PHE A 630 29.18 4.98 5.67
CA PHE A 630 28.31 5.90 4.93
C PHE A 630 29.11 6.93 4.11
N SER A 631 30.14 7.51 4.72
CA SER A 631 31.00 8.50 4.06
C SER A 631 31.71 7.91 2.83
N THR A 632 32.11 6.65 2.91
CA THR A 632 32.73 5.92 1.79
C THR A 632 31.74 5.70 0.65
N LEU A 633 30.53 5.26 0.99
CA LEU A 633 29.46 5.04 0.00
C LEU A 633 29.00 6.33 -0.68
N GLU A 634 28.96 7.45 0.04
CA GLU A 634 28.61 8.76 -0.51
C GLU A 634 29.61 9.24 -1.57
N GLN A 635 30.90 8.90 -1.41
CA GLN A 635 31.95 9.25 -2.37
C GLN A 635 31.85 8.47 -3.69
N MET A 636 31.08 7.37 -3.74
CA MET A 636 30.91 6.56 -4.96
C MET A 636 30.11 7.27 -6.06
N GLY A 637 29.41 8.37 -5.75
CA GLY A 637 28.84 9.31 -6.72
C GLY A 637 27.88 8.70 -7.76
N SER A 638 27.00 7.80 -7.34
CA SER A 638 26.12 7.01 -8.24
C SER A 638 24.64 7.12 -7.88
N HIS A 639 23.80 6.46 -8.69
CA HIS A 639 22.34 6.40 -8.47
C HIS A 639 21.94 5.09 -7.77
N PRO A 640 20.91 5.12 -6.90
CA PRO A 640 20.23 6.29 -6.36
C PRO A 640 21.15 7.16 -5.46
N ALA A 641 20.79 8.42 -5.25
CA ALA A 641 21.55 9.30 -4.34
C ALA A 641 21.42 8.82 -2.88
N MET A 642 22.41 9.15 -2.06
CA MET A 642 22.46 8.73 -0.66
C MET A 642 21.21 9.14 0.13
N HIS A 643 20.66 8.22 0.90
CA HIS A 643 19.43 8.43 1.64
C HIS A 643 19.64 9.31 2.90
N GLU A 644 19.26 10.59 2.82
CA GLU A 644 19.51 11.61 3.87
C GLU A 644 18.98 11.25 5.27
N ARG A 645 17.75 10.75 5.39
CA ARG A 645 17.19 10.41 6.71
C ARG A 645 17.92 9.26 7.38
N LEU A 646 18.16 8.19 6.63
CA LEU A 646 19.02 7.07 7.05
C LEU A 646 20.40 7.56 7.51
N LYS A 647 21.05 8.47 6.78
CA LYS A 647 22.33 9.09 7.18
C LYS A 647 22.23 9.79 8.54
N ASN A 648 21.19 10.58 8.75
CA ASN A 648 20.96 11.30 10.01
C ASN A 648 20.62 10.40 11.21
N ASP A 649 19.94 9.28 10.97
CA ASP A 649 19.54 8.35 12.02
C ASP A 649 20.71 7.50 12.51
N VAL A 650 21.60 7.10 11.59
CA VAL A 650 22.72 6.20 11.87
C VAL A 650 23.87 6.88 12.64
N VAL A 651 24.11 8.18 12.43
CA VAL A 651 25.14 8.96 13.16
C VAL A 651 24.86 9.06 14.67
N LYS A 652 23.65 8.73 15.14
CA LYS A 652 23.22 8.92 16.54
C LYS A 652 23.40 7.68 17.43
N VAL A 653 23.92 6.57 16.92
CA VAL A 653 23.72 5.24 17.54
C VAL A 653 24.91 4.69 18.31
N ASP A 654 26.13 5.18 18.09
CA ASP A 654 27.34 4.64 18.77
C ASP A 654 27.32 4.77 20.32
N GLN A 655 26.26 5.36 20.90
CA GLN A 655 26.04 5.53 22.34
C GLN A 655 24.80 4.79 22.90
N MET A 656 24.06 4.02 22.09
CA MET A 656 22.81 3.38 22.52
C MET A 656 22.99 1.91 22.92
N THR A 657 22.64 1.57 24.16
CA THR A 657 22.58 0.18 24.64
C THR A 657 21.20 -0.42 24.39
N CYS A 658 21.15 -1.65 23.88
CA CYS A 658 19.91 -2.42 23.72
C CYS A 658 19.79 -3.47 24.82
N ASP A 659 18.59 -3.63 25.36
CA ASP A 659 18.27 -4.73 26.26
C ASP A 659 18.23 -6.05 25.47
N VAL A 660 19.05 -7.02 25.88
CA VAL A 660 19.11 -8.36 25.28
C VAL A 660 18.49 -9.37 26.23
N ILE A 661 17.56 -10.17 25.70
CA ILE A 661 16.83 -11.21 26.43
C ILE A 661 17.35 -12.58 25.97
N GLU A 662 17.47 -13.52 26.90
CA GLU A 662 17.71 -14.93 26.55
C GLU A 662 16.58 -15.47 25.66
N ALA A 663 16.88 -16.46 24.81
CA ALA A 663 15.87 -17.18 24.05
C ALA A 663 15.02 -18.09 24.98
N ASP A 664 14.23 -17.46 25.85
CA ASP A 664 13.27 -18.09 26.75
C ASP A 664 11.91 -17.38 26.62
N GLN A 665 10.91 -18.13 26.18
CA GLN A 665 9.54 -17.67 25.98
C GLN A 665 8.97 -16.99 27.23
N LYS A 666 9.27 -17.50 28.43
CA LYS A 666 8.77 -16.93 29.69
C LYS A 666 9.36 -15.55 29.95
N MET A 667 10.63 -15.33 29.63
CA MET A 667 11.27 -14.02 29.79
C MET A 667 10.69 -12.99 28.83
N ILE A 668 10.38 -13.41 27.59
CA ILE A 668 9.74 -12.55 26.59
C ILE A 668 8.33 -12.18 27.05
N VAL A 669 7.52 -13.16 27.47
CA VAL A 669 6.16 -12.93 28.02
C VAL A 669 6.21 -11.97 29.22
N GLN A 670 7.12 -12.19 30.18
CA GLN A 670 7.28 -11.30 31.33
C GLN A 670 7.68 -9.88 30.94
N THR A 671 8.50 -9.74 29.90
CA THR A 671 8.91 -8.42 29.39
C THR A 671 7.71 -7.68 28.80
N VAL A 672 6.92 -8.36 27.97
CA VAL A 672 5.68 -7.80 27.39
C VAL A 672 4.67 -7.45 28.49
N GLU A 673 4.49 -8.32 29.48
CA GLU A 673 3.57 -8.10 30.59
C GLU A 673 3.99 -6.88 31.45
N LYS A 674 5.29 -6.68 31.69
CA LYS A 674 5.79 -5.47 32.38
C LYS A 674 5.46 -4.19 31.62
N ILE A 675 5.56 -4.20 30.29
CA ILE A 675 5.17 -3.06 29.45
C ILE A 675 3.67 -2.80 29.58
N ALA A 676 2.86 -3.85 29.51
CA ALA A 676 1.42 -3.78 29.67
C ALA A 676 1.01 -3.19 31.04
N GLN A 677 1.61 -3.69 32.13
CA GLN A 677 1.38 -3.20 33.50
C GLN A 677 1.76 -1.72 33.68
N LYS A 678 2.92 -1.30 33.14
CA LYS A 678 3.35 0.11 33.20
C LYS A 678 2.37 1.00 32.43
N TRP A 679 1.95 0.58 31.25
CA TRP A 679 1.02 1.35 30.43
C TRP A 679 -0.40 1.43 31.02
N SER A 680 -0.88 0.39 31.69
CA SER A 680 -2.19 0.40 32.34
C SER A 680 -2.21 1.25 33.61
N SER A 681 -1.09 1.31 34.36
CA SER A 681 -1.00 2.02 35.63
C SER A 681 -0.76 3.54 35.52
N GLY A 682 -0.46 4.04 34.32
CA GLY A 682 -0.21 5.48 34.08
C GLY A 682 1.13 6.00 34.62
N PHE A 683 2.01 5.12 35.11
CA PHE A 683 3.36 5.46 35.53
C PHE A 683 4.33 5.33 34.34
N GLU A 684 4.59 6.44 33.65
CA GLU A 684 5.56 6.52 32.53
C GLU A 684 6.86 7.25 32.91
N GLN A 685 7.40 6.99 34.12
CA GLN A 685 8.74 7.47 34.50
C GLN A 685 9.84 6.49 34.11
#